data_AF-A0A5P1A0S7-F1
#
_entry.id   AF-A0A5P1A0S7-F1
#
_cell.length_a   1.000
_cell.length_b   1.000
_cell.length_c   1.000
_cell.angle_alpha   90.00
_cell.angle_beta   90.00
_cell.angle_gamma   90.00
#
_symmetry.space_group_name_H-M   'P 1'
#
loop_
_entity.id
_entity.type
_entity.pdbx_description
1 polymer ?
#
loop_
_entity_poly.entity_id
_entity_poly.type
_entity_poly.pdbx_seq_one_letter_code
_entity_poly.pdbx_strand_id
1 'polypeptide(L)'
;ICTALARSFADIGDIIRGKDLYRGNRQEKDYLQEKLKNYFQKIYDDLAKDKNGEVAKEYYISDAPNYYRLREDWWALNRETVWKAMICKAPGNAQYFRNTCSNGEKPTGEKCQCIDGTVPTNLDYVPQYLRWFEEWAEDFCRLRKRKLEDAIKSCRGMDDDGKEKYCSRNGYDCTKTIRSIDEYSMNRECTKCLYVCDPYVKWIDNKKKEFEKQKEKCEIEIYDDAATSQSSTKVYNNMYETDFYGKLKNNYASMNDFLKLLNSETPCTIIIDEKSEIDFTKDPDDIFCHTEYCEPCPWCGLKKENGKWIRRADSDPECPREAQYKPPDGVEPTGIDVLLKDKNGKDIVQMFQNFCNTKDNESGIKKEQWKCYYQEGNDKCVLENSEKLGIDKKVKDYDNFFMFWVTHMLKDSIEWRSKLGKCLKTDKIQCVNKCNSNCKCYERWVSQKENEWEQIKKHFLKQKNLNGIDPYELLEGVLELKDVFKGISEAYGNAKELEGIKKTLHSKENLQTAATDTKKKTILDFLLKHEKEEANKCLGTHTDNNCPDPHPDHDSDSEDDYEDIPQRQNPCAKPSGSAHRALVNKVASNMHHKVHAEAKSRSGGKNFLKANAKEGTYRKKGVGKNLDATFCNIDTTYSNSTDKSKEPCQDKDKEQNRFKVGTEWKDKDFVNPKYPGIYMPPRREHMCTSNLENLNVFWVTEDGKASHSLLGDVLLSAKMDAEKIKKLYKEHNVISELNDTKDKEAICRAIRNSFADIGDIIRGRDMWDLDEGSKKMEGHLKKIFNTIRQKLPKEIQGKYKDDEQKSPQYKQLREDWWEANRRQVWKAMQCTLKELKISTGDCAYSRGTHPPYDDYIPQRLRWMTEWAEWFCKEQSMLYNNLVRKCGQCRTDGIKKCTNKTSECDTCTEACTTYGQKIKKWEQQWNEISYKYLLLYKNAEITSRHGTRAYSGDVEPKDKPVAAFLQELQEANKSSASKRPKRSIDAITTDPTTPYSSAEGYVHQEAKYIDCKIQTQFCEKTNGETPTSEKDKEYAFKEKPHDLEEACKCNEKKAHVPPEEKICENVLKTPQPEETGETCDASPVVPKGDSENEGEGDKKKDEEKDENNVLPEAPEPENSAEDVAKPDDKVEVKKSEEPPAKGKKEEPKRRPIQPPYVEHPLLKPALVTSTLAWSVGIGFAAFTY
;
A
#
# COMPACT_ATOMS: atom_id res chain seq x y z
N ILE A 1 -27.29 1.92 -18.01
CA ILE A 1 -27.00 0.60 -17.38
C ILE A 1 -27.08 -0.52 -18.41
N CYS A 2 -28.25 -0.85 -18.96
CA CYS A 2 -28.38 -1.94 -19.95
C CYS A 2 -27.47 -1.75 -21.19
N THR A 3 -27.27 -0.51 -21.66
CA THR A 3 -26.30 -0.19 -22.73
C THR A 3 -24.87 -0.59 -22.38
N ALA A 4 -24.37 -0.22 -21.19
CA ALA A 4 -23.03 -0.61 -20.74
C ALA A 4 -22.89 -2.13 -20.58
N LEU A 5 -23.92 -2.83 -20.06
CA LEU A 5 -23.94 -4.29 -20.03
C LEU A 5 -23.86 -4.89 -21.45
N ALA A 6 -24.54 -4.30 -22.44
CA ALA A 6 -24.51 -4.72 -23.83
C ALA A 6 -23.15 -4.47 -24.51
N ARG A 7 -22.48 -3.35 -24.19
CA ARG A 7 -21.10 -3.07 -24.65
C ARG A 7 -20.10 -4.06 -24.03
N SER A 8 -20.13 -4.27 -22.71
CA SER A 8 -19.27 -5.26 -22.04
C SER A 8 -19.52 -6.71 -22.50
N PHE A 9 -20.77 -7.06 -22.82
CA PHE A 9 -21.14 -8.36 -23.38
C PHE A 9 -20.50 -8.60 -24.75
N ALA A 10 -20.47 -7.56 -25.60
CA ALA A 10 -19.81 -7.61 -26.90
C ALA A 10 -18.28 -7.73 -26.78
N ASP A 11 -17.65 -7.02 -25.84
CA ASP A 11 -16.21 -7.15 -25.58
C ASP A 11 -15.85 -8.54 -25.01
N ILE A 12 -16.66 -9.12 -24.13
CA ILE A 12 -16.51 -10.52 -23.69
C ILE A 12 -16.59 -11.48 -24.89
N GLY A 13 -17.56 -11.27 -25.79
CA GLY A 13 -17.68 -12.05 -27.01
C GLY A 13 -16.44 -11.96 -27.91
N ASP A 14 -15.85 -10.77 -28.02
CA ASP A 14 -14.63 -10.55 -28.83
C ASP A 14 -13.35 -11.11 -28.17
N ILE A 15 -13.28 -11.13 -26.84
CA ILE A 15 -12.22 -11.84 -26.11
C ILE A 15 -12.29 -13.34 -26.40
N ILE A 16 -13.46 -13.97 -26.27
CA ILE A 16 -13.63 -15.41 -26.54
C ILE A 16 -13.31 -15.73 -28.01
N ARG A 17 -13.83 -14.93 -28.95
CA ARG A 17 -13.68 -15.14 -30.40
C ARG A 17 -12.31 -14.77 -30.97
N GLY A 18 -11.43 -14.16 -30.18
CA GLY A 18 -10.10 -13.73 -30.62
C GLY A 18 -10.16 -12.52 -31.58
N LYS A 19 -11.18 -11.67 -31.41
CA LYS A 19 -11.41 -10.42 -32.14
C LYS A 19 -10.95 -9.18 -31.38
N ASP A 20 -10.85 -9.27 -30.06
CA ASP A 20 -10.52 -8.13 -29.18
C ASP A 20 -9.20 -7.44 -29.60
N LEU A 21 -9.24 -6.12 -29.67
CA LEU A 21 -8.19 -5.21 -30.11
C LEU A 21 -7.36 -4.65 -28.94
N TYR A 22 -7.84 -4.76 -27.69
CA TYR A 22 -7.15 -4.20 -26.51
C TYR A 22 -5.73 -4.74 -26.37
N ARG A 23 -4.73 -3.88 -26.11
CA ARG A 23 -3.30 -4.29 -26.05
C ARG A 23 -2.60 -4.04 -24.72
N GLY A 24 -3.33 -3.57 -23.69
CA GLY A 24 -2.76 -3.04 -22.43
C GLY A 24 -1.81 -3.97 -21.69
N ASN A 25 -2.32 -4.84 -20.81
CA ASN A 25 -1.50 -5.89 -20.20
C ASN A 25 -1.23 -7.02 -21.20
N ARG A 26 -0.31 -6.78 -22.13
CA ARG A 26 0.02 -7.70 -23.22
C ARG A 26 0.32 -9.13 -22.74
N GLN A 27 1.05 -9.29 -21.63
CA GLN A 27 1.41 -10.60 -21.09
C GLN A 27 0.18 -11.40 -20.63
N GLU A 28 -0.77 -10.74 -19.97
CA GLU A 28 -2.03 -11.35 -19.51
C GLU A 28 -2.97 -11.67 -20.67
N LYS A 29 -3.08 -10.78 -21.66
CA LYS A 29 -3.88 -11.03 -22.87
C LYS A 29 -3.32 -12.18 -23.69
N ASP A 30 -2.01 -12.17 -23.96
CA ASP A 30 -1.35 -13.22 -24.75
C ASP A 30 -1.51 -14.58 -24.02
N TYR A 31 -1.33 -14.61 -22.68
CA TYR A 31 -1.62 -15.80 -21.85
C TYR A 31 -3.09 -16.26 -21.93
N LEU A 32 -4.06 -15.34 -21.84
CA LEU A 32 -5.49 -15.66 -21.92
C LEU A 32 -5.86 -16.21 -23.30
N GLN A 33 -5.34 -15.63 -24.39
CA GLN A 33 -5.60 -16.13 -25.73
C GLN A 33 -4.94 -17.50 -25.97
N GLU A 34 -3.73 -17.74 -25.47
CA GLU A 34 -3.14 -19.08 -25.51
C GLU A 34 -3.96 -20.10 -24.70
N LYS A 35 -4.49 -19.74 -23.52
CA LYS A 35 -5.42 -20.61 -22.79
C LYS A 35 -6.69 -20.89 -23.58
N LEU A 36 -7.29 -19.89 -24.21
CA LEU A 36 -8.46 -20.08 -25.07
C LEU A 36 -8.15 -21.00 -26.27
N LYS A 37 -7.01 -20.85 -26.95
CA LYS A 37 -6.58 -21.79 -28.02
C LYS A 37 -6.52 -23.23 -27.50
N ASN A 38 -5.86 -23.44 -26.35
CA ASN A 38 -5.74 -24.76 -25.71
C ASN A 38 -7.09 -25.35 -25.26
N TYR A 39 -8.09 -24.53 -24.92
CA TYR A 39 -9.43 -25.01 -24.58
C TYR A 39 -10.27 -25.33 -25.83
N PHE A 40 -10.25 -24.47 -26.85
CA PHE A 40 -10.96 -24.72 -28.11
C PHE A 40 -10.35 -25.88 -28.91
N GLN A 41 -9.04 -26.11 -28.80
CA GLN A 41 -8.40 -27.34 -29.29
C GLN A 41 -9.01 -28.58 -28.65
N LYS A 42 -9.19 -28.61 -27.32
CA LYS A 42 -9.80 -29.78 -26.64
C LYS A 42 -11.26 -29.98 -27.02
N ILE A 43 -12.03 -28.90 -27.17
CA ILE A 43 -13.41 -28.97 -27.67
C ILE A 43 -13.42 -29.56 -29.08
N TYR A 44 -12.52 -29.12 -29.97
CA TYR A 44 -12.34 -29.71 -31.29
C TYR A 44 -11.95 -31.19 -31.22
N ASP A 45 -10.97 -31.56 -30.39
CA ASP A 45 -10.49 -32.92 -30.22
C ASP A 45 -11.57 -33.86 -29.65
N ASP A 46 -12.49 -33.37 -28.83
CA ASP A 46 -13.63 -34.14 -28.29
C ASP A 46 -14.77 -34.25 -29.30
N LEU A 47 -15.10 -33.18 -30.04
CA LEU A 47 -16.00 -33.25 -31.21
C LEU A 47 -15.49 -34.25 -32.26
N ALA A 48 -14.17 -34.35 -32.43
CA ALA A 48 -13.52 -35.29 -33.35
C ALA A 48 -13.63 -36.77 -32.92
N LYS A 49 -14.10 -37.08 -31.70
CA LYS A 49 -14.33 -38.44 -31.21
C LYS A 49 -15.76 -38.95 -31.44
N ASP A 50 -16.71 -38.06 -31.76
CA ASP A 50 -18.08 -38.47 -32.09
C ASP A 50 -18.13 -39.09 -33.50
N LYS A 51 -18.94 -40.15 -33.66
CA LYS A 51 -19.18 -40.84 -34.93
C LYS A 51 -19.93 -39.97 -35.95
N ASN A 52 -20.65 -38.95 -35.48
CA ASN A 52 -21.29 -37.95 -36.35
C ASN A 52 -20.36 -36.75 -36.65
N GLY A 53 -19.17 -36.70 -36.05
CA GLY A 53 -18.32 -35.50 -36.01
C GLY A 53 -17.48 -35.22 -37.27
N GLU A 54 -17.45 -36.10 -38.27
CA GLU A 54 -16.46 -36.00 -39.36
C GLU A 54 -16.57 -34.71 -40.19
N VAL A 55 -17.79 -34.30 -40.53
CA VAL A 55 -18.06 -33.02 -41.23
C VAL A 55 -17.64 -31.82 -40.38
N ALA A 56 -17.76 -31.91 -39.05
CA ALA A 56 -17.32 -30.86 -38.14
C ALA A 56 -15.79 -30.77 -38.04
N LYS A 57 -15.07 -31.90 -38.12
CA LYS A 57 -13.59 -31.93 -38.18
C LYS A 57 -13.09 -31.06 -39.34
N GLU A 58 -13.54 -31.37 -40.56
CA GLU A 58 -13.10 -30.70 -41.78
C GLU A 58 -13.47 -29.21 -41.81
N TYR A 59 -14.64 -28.85 -41.28
CA TYR A 59 -15.08 -27.45 -41.21
C TYR A 59 -14.23 -26.60 -40.25
N TYR A 60 -13.93 -27.11 -39.04
CA TYR A 60 -13.26 -26.36 -37.97
C TYR A 60 -11.72 -26.49 -37.95
N ILE A 61 -11.11 -27.48 -38.63
CA ILE A 61 -9.64 -27.59 -38.69
C ILE A 61 -8.99 -26.47 -39.52
N SER A 62 -9.76 -25.84 -40.41
CA SER A 62 -9.29 -24.90 -41.43
C SER A 62 -8.63 -23.61 -40.91
N ASP A 63 -8.78 -23.28 -39.62
CA ASP A 63 -8.12 -22.14 -38.96
C ASP A 63 -7.41 -22.51 -37.64
N ALA A 64 -7.05 -23.78 -37.47
CA ALA A 64 -6.18 -24.23 -36.39
C ALA A 64 -4.78 -23.58 -36.46
N PRO A 65 -4.11 -23.29 -35.33
CA PRO A 65 -4.50 -23.60 -33.95
C PRO A 65 -5.36 -22.50 -33.28
N ASN A 66 -5.93 -21.58 -34.05
CA ASN A 66 -6.74 -20.50 -33.48
C ASN A 66 -8.20 -20.91 -33.25
N TYR A 67 -8.76 -21.73 -34.13
CA TYR A 67 -10.13 -22.25 -34.07
C TYR A 67 -11.19 -21.13 -34.11
N TYR A 68 -11.01 -20.12 -34.96
CA TYR A 68 -11.85 -18.92 -34.99
C TYR A 68 -13.31 -19.23 -35.36
N ARG A 69 -13.55 -20.06 -36.38
CA ARG A 69 -14.89 -20.57 -36.74
C ARG A 69 -15.59 -21.23 -35.55
N LEU A 70 -14.89 -22.15 -34.87
CA LEU A 70 -15.42 -22.87 -33.71
C LEU A 70 -15.76 -21.91 -32.55
N ARG A 71 -14.99 -20.82 -32.37
CA ARG A 71 -15.29 -19.78 -31.38
C ARG A 71 -16.47 -18.90 -31.77
N GLU A 72 -16.63 -18.53 -33.04
CA GLU A 72 -17.81 -17.78 -33.54
C GLU A 72 -19.08 -18.59 -33.26
N ASP A 73 -19.09 -19.85 -33.68
CA ASP A 73 -20.26 -20.72 -33.58
C ASP A 73 -20.55 -21.11 -32.12
N TRP A 74 -19.51 -21.35 -31.31
CA TRP A 74 -19.66 -21.51 -29.85
C TRP A 74 -20.26 -20.26 -29.19
N TRP A 75 -19.80 -19.06 -29.54
CA TRP A 75 -20.38 -17.83 -29.01
C TRP A 75 -21.84 -17.69 -29.45
N ALA A 76 -22.14 -17.86 -30.73
CA ALA A 76 -23.50 -17.77 -31.28
C ALA A 76 -24.50 -18.69 -30.53
N LEU A 77 -24.07 -19.91 -30.17
CA LEU A 77 -24.87 -20.87 -29.41
C LEU A 77 -24.98 -20.57 -27.90
N ASN A 78 -23.98 -19.90 -27.29
CA ASN A 78 -23.93 -19.68 -25.84
C ASN A 78 -24.28 -18.24 -25.39
N ARG A 79 -24.33 -17.28 -26.31
CA ARG A 79 -24.52 -15.83 -26.03
C ARG A 79 -25.76 -15.52 -25.19
N GLU A 80 -26.85 -16.28 -25.36
CA GLU A 80 -28.08 -16.10 -24.57
C GLU A 80 -27.87 -16.45 -23.08
N THR A 81 -27.19 -17.57 -22.81
CA THR A 81 -26.84 -18.00 -21.45
C THR A 81 -25.86 -17.03 -20.79
N VAL A 82 -24.90 -16.50 -21.54
CA VAL A 82 -23.97 -15.46 -21.06
C VAL A 82 -24.72 -14.17 -20.71
N TRP A 83 -25.66 -13.72 -21.55
CA TRP A 83 -26.49 -12.55 -21.26
C TRP A 83 -27.33 -12.73 -19.99
N LYS A 84 -28.01 -13.88 -19.86
CA LYS A 84 -28.80 -14.25 -18.67
C LYS A 84 -27.96 -14.24 -17.39
N ALA A 85 -26.70 -14.68 -17.44
CA ALA A 85 -25.77 -14.58 -16.32
C ALA A 85 -25.40 -13.12 -15.98
N MET A 86 -25.09 -12.29 -16.99
CA MET A 86 -24.70 -10.89 -16.79
C MET A 86 -25.83 -10.04 -16.18
N ILE A 87 -27.07 -10.21 -16.61
CA ILE A 87 -28.21 -9.41 -16.12
C ILE A 87 -28.74 -9.83 -14.74
N CYS A 88 -28.22 -10.90 -14.14
CA CYS A 88 -28.63 -11.43 -12.84
C CYS A 88 -28.66 -10.39 -11.70
N LYS A 89 -27.84 -9.34 -11.78
CA LYS A 89 -27.78 -8.22 -10.82
C LYS A 89 -28.22 -6.86 -11.39
N ALA A 90 -28.84 -6.82 -12.57
CA ALA A 90 -29.41 -5.59 -13.11
C ALA A 90 -30.60 -5.09 -12.23
N PRO A 91 -30.83 -3.77 -12.12
CA PRO A 91 -31.98 -3.23 -11.40
C PRO A 91 -33.31 -3.66 -12.04
N GLY A 92 -34.35 -3.89 -11.23
CA GLY A 92 -35.67 -4.31 -11.73
C GLY A 92 -36.21 -3.40 -12.83
N ASN A 93 -36.24 -2.09 -12.59
CA ASN A 93 -36.72 -1.08 -13.53
C ASN A 93 -35.73 -0.71 -14.66
N ALA A 94 -34.62 -1.44 -14.85
CA ALA A 94 -33.66 -1.12 -15.90
C ALA A 94 -34.12 -1.71 -17.26
N GLN A 95 -34.32 -0.84 -18.25
CA GLN A 95 -34.64 -1.21 -19.62
C GLN A 95 -33.51 -0.88 -20.60
N TYR A 96 -33.44 -1.63 -21.70
CA TYR A 96 -32.56 -1.32 -22.83
C TYR A 96 -33.15 -0.19 -23.68
N PHE A 97 -32.28 0.68 -24.20
CA PHE A 97 -32.67 1.96 -24.82
C PHE A 97 -33.31 1.85 -26.22
N ARG A 98 -33.25 0.67 -26.83
CA ARG A 98 -33.87 0.39 -28.15
C ARG A 98 -34.89 -0.74 -28.02
N ASN A 99 -36.05 -0.58 -28.66
CA ASN A 99 -36.96 -1.71 -28.87
C ASN A 99 -36.25 -2.76 -29.73
N THR A 100 -36.16 -3.97 -29.22
CA THR A 100 -35.24 -5.03 -29.69
C THR A 100 -35.79 -6.42 -29.44
N CYS A 101 -36.55 -6.60 -28.35
CA CYS A 101 -37.32 -7.81 -28.09
C CYS A 101 -38.45 -7.98 -29.11
N SER A 102 -38.85 -9.22 -29.37
CA SER A 102 -39.93 -9.56 -30.32
C SER A 102 -39.74 -8.87 -31.68
N ASN A 103 -38.65 -9.21 -32.38
CA ASN A 103 -38.24 -8.67 -33.69
C ASN A 103 -38.08 -7.14 -33.75
N GLY A 104 -37.83 -6.47 -32.61
CA GLY A 104 -37.68 -5.02 -32.54
C GLY A 104 -38.96 -4.25 -32.20
N GLU A 105 -40.11 -4.94 -32.04
CA GLU A 105 -41.37 -4.27 -31.74
C GLU A 105 -41.55 -3.88 -30.27
N LYS A 106 -40.76 -4.45 -29.35
CA LYS A 106 -40.94 -4.28 -27.90
C LYS A 106 -39.66 -3.86 -27.17
N PRO A 107 -39.75 -3.04 -26.11
CA PRO A 107 -38.66 -2.82 -25.18
C PRO A 107 -38.40 -4.09 -24.35
N THR A 108 -37.27 -4.14 -23.65
CA THR A 108 -37.07 -5.14 -22.59
C THR A 108 -38.08 -4.96 -21.46
N GLY A 109 -38.44 -6.07 -20.81
CA GLY A 109 -39.09 -6.05 -19.51
C GLY A 109 -38.10 -5.63 -18.40
N GLU A 110 -38.34 -6.13 -17.19
CA GLU A 110 -37.43 -5.89 -16.07
C GLU A 110 -35.99 -6.39 -16.34
N LYS A 111 -35.02 -5.79 -15.64
CA LYS A 111 -33.62 -6.25 -15.58
C LYS A 111 -32.95 -6.41 -16.96
N CYS A 112 -33.24 -5.55 -17.92
CA CYS A 112 -32.71 -5.63 -19.29
C CYS A 112 -33.03 -6.94 -20.03
N GLN A 113 -34.12 -7.65 -19.70
CA GLN A 113 -34.45 -8.96 -20.29
C GLN A 113 -35.57 -8.88 -21.33
N CYS A 114 -35.50 -9.67 -22.41
CA CYS A 114 -36.64 -9.96 -23.27
C CYS A 114 -37.50 -11.10 -22.68
N ILE A 115 -38.83 -11.04 -22.91
CA ILE A 115 -39.81 -11.99 -22.33
C ILE A 115 -39.59 -13.41 -22.89
N ASP A 116 -39.25 -13.50 -24.17
CA ASP A 116 -38.84 -14.71 -24.89
C ASP A 116 -37.45 -15.24 -24.48
N GLY A 117 -36.73 -14.53 -23.60
CA GLY A 117 -35.39 -14.87 -23.14
C GLY A 117 -34.26 -14.44 -24.07
N THR A 118 -34.57 -13.82 -25.22
CA THR A 118 -33.58 -13.40 -26.22
C THR A 118 -32.65 -12.28 -25.72
N VAL A 119 -31.50 -12.15 -26.39
CA VAL A 119 -30.53 -11.07 -26.14
C VAL A 119 -31.03 -9.78 -26.82
N PRO A 120 -31.26 -8.67 -26.09
CA PRO A 120 -31.78 -7.41 -26.62
C PRO A 120 -30.73 -6.59 -27.38
N THR A 121 -29.63 -7.20 -27.82
CA THR A 121 -28.53 -6.51 -28.48
C THR A 121 -27.84 -7.42 -29.48
N ASN A 122 -27.27 -6.82 -30.51
CA ASN A 122 -26.37 -7.44 -31.48
C ASN A 122 -25.05 -6.66 -31.57
N LEU A 123 -24.67 -5.93 -30.51
CA LEU A 123 -23.37 -5.24 -30.44
C LEU A 123 -22.21 -6.22 -30.57
N ASP A 124 -22.36 -7.47 -30.13
CA ASP A 124 -21.43 -8.57 -30.36
C ASP A 124 -21.29 -8.99 -31.84
N TYR A 125 -22.01 -8.36 -32.77
CA TYR A 125 -21.79 -8.48 -34.22
C TYR A 125 -21.47 -7.13 -34.90
N VAL A 126 -21.20 -6.08 -34.12
CA VAL A 126 -20.65 -4.79 -34.58
C VAL A 126 -19.14 -4.78 -34.32
N PRO A 127 -18.26 -4.40 -35.27
CA PRO A 127 -16.81 -4.32 -35.05
C PRO A 127 -16.46 -3.49 -33.81
N GLN A 128 -15.59 -4.02 -32.94
CA GLN A 128 -15.26 -3.44 -31.62
C GLN A 128 -14.86 -1.96 -31.72
N TYR A 129 -14.08 -1.64 -32.76
CA TYR A 129 -13.67 -0.28 -33.08
C TYR A 129 -14.84 0.73 -33.11
N LEU A 130 -15.95 0.40 -33.79
CA LEU A 130 -17.12 1.28 -33.89
C LEU A 130 -17.87 1.39 -32.56
N ARG A 131 -17.91 0.32 -31.76
CA ARG A 131 -18.55 0.33 -30.44
C ARG A 131 -17.81 1.25 -29.48
N TRP A 132 -16.48 1.21 -29.50
CA TRP A 132 -15.66 2.09 -28.68
C TRP A 132 -15.73 3.55 -29.15
N PHE A 133 -15.95 3.83 -30.43
CA PHE A 133 -16.18 5.21 -30.91
C PHE A 133 -17.59 5.72 -30.52
N GLU A 134 -18.62 4.88 -30.60
CA GLU A 134 -19.97 5.18 -30.08
C GLU A 134 -19.95 5.47 -28.57
N GLU A 135 -19.36 4.57 -27.78
CA GLU A 135 -19.18 4.75 -26.34
C GLU A 135 -18.38 6.01 -26.01
N TRP A 136 -17.28 6.25 -26.71
CA TRP A 136 -16.46 7.44 -26.53
C TRP A 136 -17.25 8.73 -26.76
N ALA A 137 -18.14 8.77 -27.77
CA ALA A 137 -18.95 9.94 -28.09
C ALA A 137 -20.04 10.16 -27.03
N GLU A 138 -20.74 9.11 -26.62
CA GLU A 138 -21.75 9.16 -25.55
C GLU A 138 -21.15 9.66 -24.24
N ASP A 139 -20.02 9.08 -23.82
CA ASP A 139 -19.32 9.46 -22.59
C ASP A 139 -18.71 10.87 -22.69
N PHE A 140 -18.21 11.27 -23.86
CA PHE A 140 -17.76 12.65 -24.10
C PHE A 140 -18.89 13.66 -23.90
N CYS A 141 -20.05 13.46 -24.54
CA CYS A 141 -21.20 14.35 -24.40
C CYS A 141 -21.69 14.40 -22.94
N ARG A 142 -21.82 13.23 -22.32
CA ARG A 142 -22.22 13.05 -20.91
C ARG A 142 -21.27 13.74 -19.92
N LEU A 143 -19.97 13.80 -20.22
CA LEU A 143 -18.96 14.48 -19.39
C LEU A 143 -18.83 15.98 -19.71
N ARG A 144 -18.96 16.39 -20.98
CA ARG A 144 -18.97 17.80 -21.42
C ARG A 144 -20.10 18.55 -20.74
N LYS A 145 -21.30 17.95 -20.73
CA LYS A 145 -22.50 18.46 -20.04
C LYS A 145 -22.22 18.78 -18.56
N ARG A 146 -21.74 17.81 -17.78
CA ARG A 146 -21.46 17.99 -16.35
C ARG A 146 -20.40 19.06 -16.07
N LYS A 147 -19.29 19.02 -16.83
CA LYS A 147 -18.21 20.00 -16.66
C LYS A 147 -18.66 21.41 -17.05
N LEU A 148 -19.59 21.55 -17.99
CA LEU A 148 -20.21 22.82 -18.36
C LEU A 148 -21.16 23.33 -17.25
N GLU A 149 -21.98 22.47 -16.65
CA GLU A 149 -22.80 22.78 -15.47
C GLU A 149 -21.93 23.29 -14.30
N ASP A 150 -20.81 22.61 -14.01
CA ASP A 150 -19.84 23.01 -12.98
C ASP A 150 -19.17 24.36 -13.31
N ALA A 151 -18.82 24.60 -14.59
CA ALA A 151 -18.23 25.86 -15.04
C ALA A 151 -19.22 27.02 -14.94
N ILE A 152 -20.47 26.86 -15.38
CA ILE A 152 -21.54 27.87 -15.26
C ILE A 152 -21.73 28.24 -13.78
N LYS A 153 -21.92 27.24 -12.91
CA LYS A 153 -22.10 27.42 -11.47
C LYS A 153 -20.93 28.16 -10.80
N SER A 154 -19.70 27.83 -11.22
CA SER A 154 -18.47 28.39 -10.64
C SER A 154 -18.11 29.78 -11.21
N CYS A 155 -18.48 30.08 -12.45
CA CYS A 155 -18.03 31.27 -13.17
C CYS A 155 -19.13 32.32 -13.44
N ARG A 156 -20.43 31.95 -13.43
CA ARG A 156 -21.58 32.83 -13.75
C ARG A 156 -22.77 32.71 -12.77
N GLY A 157 -22.68 31.86 -11.75
CA GLY A 157 -23.74 31.65 -10.76
C GLY A 157 -23.86 32.77 -9.72
N MET A 158 -24.48 32.47 -8.58
CA MET A 158 -24.42 33.34 -7.39
C MET A 158 -23.14 33.06 -6.58
N ASP A 159 -22.67 34.04 -5.83
CA ASP A 159 -21.70 33.88 -4.74
C ASP A 159 -22.36 33.40 -3.44
N ASP A 160 -21.54 33.13 -2.43
CA ASP A 160 -22.00 32.65 -1.11
C ASP A 160 -22.78 33.75 -0.32
N ASP A 161 -22.79 35.01 -0.78
CA ASP A 161 -23.61 36.14 -0.28
C ASP A 161 -24.96 36.27 -1.03
N GLY A 162 -25.20 35.48 -2.09
CA GLY A 162 -26.40 35.52 -2.92
C GLY A 162 -26.40 36.57 -4.05
N LYS A 163 -25.25 37.13 -4.41
CA LYS A 163 -25.07 38.10 -5.51
C LYS A 163 -24.58 37.38 -6.77
N GLU A 164 -24.94 37.89 -7.95
CA GLU A 164 -24.40 37.37 -9.21
C GLU A 164 -22.90 37.63 -9.33
N LYS A 165 -22.12 36.60 -9.70
CA LYS A 165 -20.68 36.73 -9.98
C LYS A 165 -20.39 36.52 -11.47
N TYR A 166 -19.36 37.22 -11.97
CA TYR A 166 -18.86 37.01 -13.33
C TYR A 166 -17.34 36.85 -13.28
N CYS A 167 -16.86 35.60 -13.35
CA CYS A 167 -15.46 35.24 -13.14
C CYS A 167 -14.80 34.73 -14.42
N SER A 168 -13.55 35.12 -14.66
CA SER A 168 -12.75 34.58 -15.77
C SER A 168 -12.07 33.27 -15.44
N ARG A 169 -11.65 32.51 -16.48
CA ARG A 169 -10.81 31.30 -16.33
C ARG A 169 -9.50 31.52 -15.58
N ASN A 170 -9.05 32.77 -15.48
CA ASN A 170 -7.82 33.15 -14.78
C ASN A 170 -8.06 33.45 -13.30
N GLY A 171 -9.30 33.34 -12.81
CA GLY A 171 -9.68 33.58 -11.42
C GLY A 171 -10.10 35.02 -11.12
N TYR A 172 -10.07 35.92 -12.10
CA TYR A 172 -10.40 37.33 -11.89
C TYR A 172 -11.92 37.59 -11.92
N ASP A 173 -12.36 38.49 -11.05
CA ASP A 173 -13.70 39.08 -10.98
C ASP A 173 -13.85 40.14 -12.07
N CYS A 174 -14.62 39.84 -13.11
CA CYS A 174 -14.81 40.70 -14.27
C CYS A 174 -15.84 41.83 -14.04
N THR A 175 -16.49 41.87 -12.87
CA THR A 175 -17.30 43.03 -12.46
C THR A 175 -16.43 44.18 -11.94
N LYS A 176 -15.18 43.88 -11.55
CA LYS A 176 -14.18 44.84 -11.04
C LYS A 176 -12.90 44.94 -11.86
N THR A 177 -12.56 43.89 -12.63
CA THR A 177 -11.34 43.85 -13.45
C THR A 177 -11.54 44.63 -14.75
N ILE A 178 -10.78 45.72 -14.91
CA ILE A 178 -10.77 46.58 -16.11
C ILE A 178 -9.33 46.60 -16.63
N ARG A 179 -9.07 45.82 -17.68
CA ARG A 179 -7.71 45.58 -18.18
C ARG A 179 -7.10 46.80 -18.86
N SER A 180 -7.92 47.71 -19.40
CA SER A 180 -7.46 48.94 -20.06
C SER A 180 -6.77 49.95 -19.13
N ILE A 181 -6.97 49.82 -17.81
CA ILE A 181 -6.36 50.66 -16.76
C ILE A 181 -5.40 49.88 -15.85
N ASP A 182 -4.99 48.67 -16.28
CA ASP A 182 -4.20 47.69 -15.53
C ASP A 182 -4.86 47.14 -14.24
N GLU A 183 -6.15 47.35 -13.95
CA GLU A 183 -6.73 46.95 -12.64
C GLU A 183 -7.35 45.53 -12.67
N TYR A 184 -6.88 44.66 -11.77
CA TYR A 184 -7.28 43.25 -11.69
C TYR A 184 -7.73 42.85 -10.27
N SER A 185 -8.98 42.44 -10.11
CA SER A 185 -9.48 41.87 -8.86
C SER A 185 -9.54 40.34 -8.94
N MET A 186 -8.93 39.65 -7.97
CA MET A 186 -9.07 38.21 -7.75
C MET A 186 -9.62 37.96 -6.34
N ASN A 187 -10.94 37.78 -6.26
CA ASN A 187 -11.62 37.42 -5.03
C ASN A 187 -11.70 35.89 -4.85
N ARG A 188 -12.02 35.44 -3.62
CA ARG A 188 -12.13 34.03 -3.21
C ARG A 188 -13.21 33.22 -3.94
N GLU A 189 -14.19 33.88 -4.55
CA GLU A 189 -15.26 33.22 -5.31
C GLU A 189 -14.84 32.93 -6.73
N CYS A 190 -14.13 33.87 -7.37
CA CYS A 190 -13.66 33.69 -8.73
C CYS A 190 -12.46 32.74 -8.84
N THR A 191 -11.71 32.48 -7.77
CA THR A 191 -10.70 31.39 -7.78
C THR A 191 -11.33 30.02 -7.97
N LYS A 192 -12.59 29.80 -7.52
CA LYS A 192 -13.38 28.58 -7.82
C LYS A 192 -13.50 28.36 -9.34
N CYS A 193 -13.69 29.42 -10.13
CA CYS A 193 -13.76 29.37 -11.59
C CYS A 193 -12.41 28.94 -12.24
N LEU A 194 -11.27 29.43 -11.76
CA LEU A 194 -9.94 29.02 -12.25
C LEU A 194 -9.70 27.52 -12.06
N TYR A 195 -10.06 26.98 -10.90
CA TYR A 195 -9.89 25.56 -10.61
C TYR A 195 -10.76 24.65 -11.48
N VAL A 196 -11.95 25.09 -11.91
CA VAL A 196 -12.82 24.32 -12.82
C VAL A 196 -12.41 24.47 -14.29
N CYS A 197 -12.11 25.70 -14.73
CA CYS A 197 -11.82 25.98 -16.13
C CYS A 197 -10.48 25.42 -16.62
N ASP A 198 -9.44 25.39 -15.79
CA ASP A 198 -8.13 24.86 -16.20
C ASP A 198 -8.13 23.36 -16.54
N PRO A 199 -8.66 22.45 -15.70
CA PRO A 199 -8.80 21.04 -16.07
C PRO A 199 -9.90 20.81 -17.10
N TYR A 200 -10.88 21.72 -17.29
CA TYR A 200 -11.78 21.67 -18.44
C TYR A 200 -11.03 21.89 -19.75
N VAL A 201 -10.23 22.96 -19.84
CA VAL A 201 -9.44 23.29 -21.04
C VAL A 201 -8.50 22.15 -21.42
N LYS A 202 -7.73 21.63 -20.46
CA LYS A 202 -6.83 20.48 -20.70
C LYS A 202 -7.57 19.21 -21.12
N TRP A 203 -8.81 19.02 -20.66
CA TRP A 203 -9.66 17.87 -21.01
C TRP A 203 -10.27 18.02 -22.41
N ILE A 204 -10.81 19.19 -22.76
CA ILE A 204 -11.42 19.41 -24.08
C ILE A 204 -10.36 19.40 -25.19
N ASP A 205 -9.18 20.00 -24.94
CA ASP A 205 -8.03 19.95 -25.84
C ASP A 205 -7.59 18.51 -26.14
N ASN A 206 -7.70 17.59 -25.18
CA ASN A 206 -7.34 16.19 -25.38
C ASN A 206 -8.46 15.40 -26.05
N LYS A 207 -9.73 15.68 -25.72
CA LYS A 207 -10.87 15.08 -26.43
C LYS A 207 -10.92 15.46 -27.92
N LYS A 208 -10.45 16.65 -28.30
CA LYS A 208 -10.22 17.00 -29.71
C LYS A 208 -9.28 16.00 -30.40
N LYS A 209 -8.11 15.74 -29.80
CA LYS A 209 -7.07 14.82 -30.35
C LYS A 209 -7.51 13.36 -30.36
N GLU A 210 -8.36 12.96 -29.42
CA GLU A 210 -8.98 11.64 -29.43
C GLU A 210 -9.99 11.53 -30.57
N PHE A 211 -10.86 12.53 -30.75
CA PHE A 211 -11.82 12.59 -31.86
C PHE A 211 -11.14 12.61 -33.24
N GLU A 212 -10.11 13.44 -33.43
CA GLU A 212 -9.35 13.53 -34.68
C GLU A 212 -8.81 12.16 -35.11
N LYS A 213 -8.21 11.40 -34.18
CA LYS A 213 -7.71 10.04 -34.43
C LYS A 213 -8.82 9.02 -34.68
N GLN A 214 -9.94 9.13 -33.98
CA GLN A 214 -11.09 8.26 -34.22
C GLN A 214 -11.69 8.53 -35.60
N LYS A 215 -11.89 9.80 -35.98
CA LYS A 215 -12.36 10.20 -37.30
C LYS A 215 -11.42 9.67 -38.39
N GLU A 216 -10.12 9.94 -38.31
CA GLU A 216 -9.11 9.40 -39.24
C GLU A 216 -9.18 7.87 -39.35
N LYS A 217 -9.26 7.16 -38.21
CA LYS A 217 -9.29 5.70 -38.22
C LYS A 217 -10.56 5.11 -38.84
N CYS A 218 -11.70 5.75 -38.58
CA CYS A 218 -13.01 5.40 -39.13
C CYS A 218 -13.10 5.75 -40.64
N GLU A 219 -12.47 6.85 -41.07
CA GLU A 219 -12.25 7.19 -42.49
C GLU A 219 -11.50 6.06 -43.22
N ILE A 220 -10.42 5.56 -42.62
CA ILE A 220 -9.59 4.48 -43.20
C ILE A 220 -10.31 3.12 -43.23
N GLU A 221 -11.00 2.69 -42.17
CA GLU A 221 -11.63 1.35 -42.14
C GLU A 221 -12.95 1.26 -42.95
N ILE A 222 -13.68 2.37 -43.13
CA ILE A 222 -14.95 2.37 -43.88
C ILE A 222 -14.77 2.85 -45.33
N TYR A 223 -14.03 3.93 -45.57
CA TYR A 223 -14.09 4.66 -46.84
C TYR A 223 -12.87 4.43 -47.75
N ASP A 224 -11.68 4.11 -47.22
CA ASP A 224 -10.48 3.87 -48.01
C ASP A 224 -10.43 2.45 -48.64
N ASP A 225 -10.77 2.39 -49.93
CA ASP A 225 -10.72 1.16 -50.75
C ASP A 225 -9.28 0.67 -51.03
N ALA A 226 -8.27 1.54 -50.92
CA ALA A 226 -6.87 1.15 -51.10
C ALA A 226 -6.33 0.50 -49.82
N ALA A 227 -6.61 1.06 -48.64
CA ALA A 227 -6.23 0.48 -47.36
C ALA A 227 -6.88 -0.88 -47.09
N THR A 228 -8.16 -1.05 -47.41
CA THR A 228 -8.87 -2.34 -47.26
C THR A 228 -8.32 -3.45 -48.15
N SER A 229 -7.77 -3.11 -49.33
CA SER A 229 -7.12 -4.09 -50.22
C SER A 229 -5.70 -4.49 -49.80
N GLN A 230 -5.00 -3.66 -49.00
CA GLN A 230 -3.68 -3.98 -48.43
C GLN A 230 -3.77 -4.63 -47.05
N SER A 231 -4.46 -5.78 -46.95
CA SER A 231 -4.47 -6.58 -45.72
C SER A 231 -3.09 -7.21 -45.47
N SER A 232 -2.22 -6.45 -44.79
CA SER A 232 -1.16 -7.01 -43.94
C SER A 232 -1.75 -8.08 -43.01
N THR A 233 -0.90 -9.00 -42.51
CA THR A 233 -1.32 -10.21 -41.81
C THR A 233 -2.03 -9.89 -40.47
N LYS A 234 -3.36 -9.65 -40.51
CA LYS A 234 -4.19 -9.38 -39.32
C LYS A 234 -4.08 -10.59 -38.36
N VAL A 235 -3.54 -10.35 -37.16
CA VAL A 235 -3.26 -11.40 -36.15
C VAL A 235 -4.48 -11.63 -35.23
N TYR A 236 -5.68 -11.40 -35.74
CA TYR A 236 -6.96 -11.51 -35.03
C TYR A 236 -8.07 -11.91 -36.00
N ASN A 237 -9.17 -12.41 -35.45
CA ASN A 237 -10.34 -12.84 -36.21
C ASN A 237 -11.10 -11.64 -36.78
N ASN A 238 -11.16 -11.53 -38.12
CA ASN A 238 -11.80 -10.43 -38.84
C ASN A 238 -12.97 -10.88 -39.71
N MET A 239 -13.50 -12.11 -39.52
CA MET A 239 -14.31 -12.86 -40.50
C MET A 239 -15.51 -12.15 -41.13
N TYR A 240 -16.06 -11.09 -40.50
CA TYR A 240 -17.22 -10.34 -40.98
C TYR A 240 -17.01 -8.82 -40.95
N GLU A 241 -15.80 -8.32 -40.67
CA GLU A 241 -15.54 -6.87 -40.57
C GLU A 241 -15.72 -6.16 -41.92
N THR A 242 -15.16 -6.72 -42.99
CA THR A 242 -15.26 -6.20 -44.35
C THR A 242 -16.71 -6.11 -44.83
N ASP A 243 -17.50 -7.15 -44.53
CA ASP A 243 -18.92 -7.21 -44.85
C ASP A 243 -19.73 -6.17 -44.06
N PHE A 244 -19.37 -5.94 -42.79
CA PHE A 244 -20.00 -4.92 -41.96
C PHE A 244 -19.66 -3.52 -42.48
N TYR A 245 -18.38 -3.20 -42.70
CA TYR A 245 -17.95 -1.90 -43.19
C TYR A 245 -18.47 -1.62 -44.61
N GLY A 246 -18.52 -2.61 -45.50
CA GLY A 246 -19.13 -2.48 -46.83
C GLY A 246 -20.63 -2.18 -46.77
N LYS A 247 -21.38 -2.88 -45.90
CA LYS A 247 -22.79 -2.55 -45.63
C LYS A 247 -22.95 -1.17 -44.98
N LEU A 248 -22.00 -0.73 -44.17
CA LEU A 248 -22.02 0.58 -43.52
C LEU A 248 -21.76 1.71 -44.54
N LYS A 249 -20.74 1.58 -45.40
CA LYS A 249 -20.41 2.47 -46.52
C LYS A 249 -21.59 2.66 -47.49
N ASN A 250 -22.34 1.58 -47.76
CA ASN A 250 -23.53 1.63 -48.61
C ASN A 250 -24.72 2.38 -47.98
N ASN A 251 -24.83 2.39 -46.65
CA ASN A 251 -25.91 3.10 -45.93
C ASN A 251 -25.53 4.54 -45.54
N TYR A 252 -24.23 4.82 -45.35
CA TYR A 252 -23.68 6.12 -44.96
C TYR A 252 -22.54 6.48 -45.91
N ALA A 253 -22.87 7.22 -46.98
CA ALA A 253 -21.98 7.46 -48.12
C ALA A 253 -20.77 8.36 -47.80
N SER A 254 -20.77 9.08 -46.68
CA SER A 254 -19.65 9.89 -46.21
C SER A 254 -19.46 9.81 -44.70
N MET A 255 -18.24 10.13 -44.22
CA MET A 255 -17.95 10.28 -42.79
C MET A 255 -18.93 11.23 -42.10
N ASN A 256 -19.32 12.34 -42.73
CA ASN A 256 -20.27 13.27 -42.14
C ASN A 256 -21.67 12.66 -41.97
N ASP A 257 -22.05 11.64 -42.75
CA ASP A 257 -23.30 10.91 -42.57
C ASP A 257 -23.22 9.90 -41.40
N PHE A 258 -22.05 9.30 -41.17
CA PHE A 258 -21.78 8.51 -39.98
C PHE A 258 -21.76 9.38 -38.70
N LEU A 259 -21.12 10.56 -38.73
CA LEU A 259 -21.00 11.44 -37.56
C LEU A 259 -22.36 12.02 -37.11
N LYS A 260 -23.34 12.17 -38.01
CA LYS A 260 -24.74 12.52 -37.65
C LYS A 260 -25.39 11.48 -36.72
N LEU A 261 -24.96 10.22 -36.77
CA LEU A 261 -25.42 9.19 -35.84
C LEU A 261 -24.92 9.48 -34.41
N LEU A 262 -23.66 9.88 -34.26
CA LEU A 262 -23.07 10.24 -32.97
C LEU A 262 -23.72 11.49 -32.37
N ASN A 263 -24.12 12.47 -33.19
CA ASN A 263 -24.92 13.62 -32.76
C ASN A 263 -26.29 13.21 -32.18
N SER A 264 -26.83 12.06 -32.61
CA SER A 264 -28.17 11.60 -32.25
C SER A 264 -28.22 10.87 -30.90
N GLU A 265 -27.08 10.63 -30.25
CA GLU A 265 -27.04 10.00 -28.92
C GLU A 265 -27.57 10.95 -27.83
N THR A 266 -28.39 10.41 -26.92
CA THR A 266 -29.22 11.23 -26.02
C THR A 266 -28.44 12.22 -25.14
N PRO A 267 -27.21 11.94 -24.67
CA PRO A 267 -26.43 12.96 -23.94
C PRO A 267 -25.90 14.10 -24.81
N CYS A 268 -25.80 13.93 -26.14
CA CYS A 268 -25.32 14.94 -27.08
C CYS A 268 -26.42 15.93 -27.47
N THR A 269 -27.69 15.50 -27.48
CA THR A 269 -28.85 16.34 -27.83
C THR A 269 -29.33 17.25 -26.69
N ILE A 270 -28.75 17.20 -25.49
CA ILE A 270 -29.19 18.03 -24.35
C ILE A 270 -28.41 19.35 -24.30
N ILE A 271 -29.04 20.38 -24.85
CA ILE A 271 -28.57 21.77 -24.83
C ILE A 271 -28.73 22.36 -23.42
N ILE A 272 -27.67 22.98 -22.89
CA ILE A 272 -27.67 23.79 -21.65
C ILE A 272 -27.80 25.28 -21.97
N ASP A 273 -27.06 25.73 -22.99
CA ASP A 273 -27.05 27.08 -23.56
C ASP A 273 -26.90 27.00 -25.09
N GLU A 274 -27.21 28.07 -25.82
CA GLU A 274 -27.22 28.08 -27.31
C GLU A 274 -25.87 27.71 -27.97
N LYS A 275 -24.75 27.75 -27.23
CA LYS A 275 -23.39 27.39 -27.71
C LYS A 275 -22.94 26.01 -27.23
N SER A 276 -23.72 25.36 -26.36
CA SER A 276 -23.44 24.04 -25.82
C SER A 276 -23.76 22.87 -26.76
N GLU A 277 -24.44 23.12 -27.88
CA GLU A 277 -24.74 22.12 -28.91
C GLU A 277 -23.49 21.33 -29.33
N ILE A 278 -23.63 20.02 -29.53
CA ILE A 278 -22.58 19.13 -30.02
C ILE A 278 -22.98 18.66 -31.42
N ASP A 279 -22.18 19.02 -32.42
CA ASP A 279 -22.33 18.54 -33.78
C ASP A 279 -20.96 18.14 -34.33
N PHE A 280 -20.67 16.84 -34.31
CA PHE A 280 -19.43 16.25 -34.78
C PHE A 280 -19.15 16.45 -36.28
N THR A 281 -20.09 17.01 -37.06
CA THR A 281 -19.89 17.36 -38.48
C THR A 281 -19.29 18.75 -38.70
N LYS A 282 -19.24 19.61 -37.67
CA LYS A 282 -18.59 20.93 -37.69
C LYS A 282 -17.06 20.81 -37.61
N ASP A 283 -16.36 21.94 -37.62
CA ASP A 283 -14.91 21.94 -37.43
C ASP A 283 -14.54 21.47 -36.01
N PRO A 284 -13.48 20.66 -35.83
CA PRO A 284 -12.98 20.30 -34.51
C PRO A 284 -12.71 21.47 -33.56
N ASP A 285 -12.31 22.66 -34.02
CA ASP A 285 -12.15 23.82 -33.13
C ASP A 285 -13.49 24.43 -32.65
N ASP A 286 -14.58 24.27 -33.41
CA ASP A 286 -15.94 24.64 -32.96
C ASP A 286 -16.47 23.63 -31.92
N ILE A 287 -16.33 22.33 -32.20
CA ILE A 287 -16.85 21.24 -31.33
C ILE A 287 -16.17 21.26 -29.96
N PHE A 288 -14.84 21.35 -29.97
CA PHE A 288 -13.97 21.26 -28.80
C PHE A 288 -13.54 22.64 -28.28
N CYS A 289 -14.28 23.70 -28.62
CA CYS A 289 -14.04 25.06 -28.17
C CYS A 289 -13.99 25.18 -26.64
N HIS A 290 -13.25 26.19 -26.16
CA HIS A 290 -13.26 26.58 -24.75
C HIS A 290 -14.54 27.36 -24.47
N THR A 291 -15.25 27.04 -23.38
CA THR A 291 -16.56 27.67 -23.10
C THR A 291 -16.42 29.18 -22.90
N GLU A 292 -17.45 29.96 -23.26
CA GLU A 292 -17.48 31.41 -22.97
C GLU A 292 -17.44 31.72 -21.45
N TYR A 293 -17.77 30.74 -20.62
CA TYR A 293 -17.65 30.81 -19.16
C TYR A 293 -16.19 30.78 -18.72
N CYS A 294 -15.36 30.06 -19.49
CA CYS A 294 -13.92 29.96 -19.36
C CYS A 294 -13.14 30.91 -20.31
N GLU A 295 -13.67 32.08 -20.63
CA GLU A 295 -12.90 33.19 -21.23
C GLU A 295 -12.08 33.99 -20.18
N PRO A 296 -11.07 34.78 -20.61
CA PRO A 296 -10.53 35.91 -19.83
C PRO A 296 -11.59 37.00 -19.58
N CYS A 297 -11.33 37.94 -18.66
CA CYS A 297 -12.20 39.11 -18.54
C CYS A 297 -12.12 40.00 -19.81
N PRO A 298 -13.24 40.63 -20.22
CA PRO A 298 -13.24 41.61 -21.31
C PRO A 298 -12.24 42.73 -21.06
N TRP A 299 -11.75 43.36 -22.14
CA TRP A 299 -10.76 44.43 -22.06
C TRP A 299 -11.23 45.60 -21.20
N CYS A 300 -12.43 46.10 -21.50
CA CYS A 300 -13.12 47.16 -20.74
C CYS A 300 -13.91 46.66 -19.52
N GLY A 301 -13.77 45.41 -19.11
CA GLY A 301 -14.64 44.82 -18.07
C GLY A 301 -16.13 44.77 -18.47
N LEU A 302 -17.01 44.87 -17.48
CA LEU A 302 -18.46 44.68 -17.63
C LEU A 302 -19.27 45.88 -17.13
N LYS A 303 -20.51 45.99 -17.63
CA LYS A 303 -21.59 46.79 -17.05
C LYS A 303 -22.89 45.98 -17.01
N LYS A 304 -23.87 46.44 -16.23
CA LYS A 304 -25.17 45.76 -16.07
C LYS A 304 -26.28 46.56 -16.73
N GLU A 305 -26.87 46.01 -17.78
CA GLU A 305 -27.99 46.62 -18.53
C GLU A 305 -29.17 45.65 -18.55
N ASN A 306 -30.40 46.16 -18.33
CA ASN A 306 -31.63 45.36 -18.25
C ASN A 306 -31.53 44.11 -17.34
N GLY A 307 -30.77 44.23 -16.24
CA GLY A 307 -30.53 43.14 -15.29
C GLY A 307 -29.50 42.09 -15.72
N LYS A 308 -28.89 42.19 -16.91
CA LYS A 308 -27.85 41.27 -17.41
C LYS A 308 -26.47 41.94 -17.47
N TRP A 309 -25.43 41.16 -17.25
CA TRP A 309 -24.05 41.60 -17.48
C TRP A 309 -23.72 41.59 -18.97
N ILE A 310 -23.18 42.71 -19.47
CA ILE A 310 -22.71 42.86 -20.84
C ILE A 310 -21.27 43.41 -20.86
N ARG A 311 -20.54 43.12 -21.94
CA ARG A 311 -19.20 43.68 -22.19
C ARG A 311 -19.32 45.18 -22.42
N ARG A 312 -18.46 45.99 -21.78
CA ARG A 312 -18.33 47.42 -22.13
C ARG A 312 -17.71 47.57 -23.51
N ALA A 313 -18.07 48.64 -24.22
CA ALA A 313 -17.49 48.99 -25.50
C ALA A 313 -16.19 49.77 -25.31
N ASP A 314 -15.30 49.76 -26.32
CA ASP A 314 -14.04 50.52 -26.33
C ASP A 314 -14.22 52.05 -26.29
N SER A 315 -15.47 52.53 -26.38
CA SER A 315 -15.89 53.93 -26.27
C SER A 315 -16.62 54.26 -24.95
N ASP A 316 -16.71 53.31 -24.01
CA ASP A 316 -17.31 53.51 -22.69
C ASP A 316 -16.38 54.41 -21.83
N PRO A 317 -16.87 55.47 -21.16
CA PRO A 317 -16.01 56.39 -20.40
C PRO A 317 -15.21 55.73 -19.28
N GLU A 318 -15.64 54.58 -18.79
CA GLU A 318 -14.92 53.79 -17.78
C GLU A 318 -13.93 52.78 -18.40
N CYS A 319 -13.66 52.87 -19.71
CA CYS A 319 -12.57 52.18 -20.41
C CYS A 319 -11.48 53.13 -20.98
N PRO A 320 -10.86 54.03 -20.18
CA PRO A 320 -9.71 54.78 -20.65
C PRO A 320 -8.51 53.85 -20.87
N ARG A 321 -7.55 54.30 -21.69
CA ARG A 321 -6.37 53.51 -22.14
C ARG A 321 -5.09 53.76 -21.33
N GLU A 322 -5.20 54.41 -20.18
CA GLU A 322 -4.05 54.80 -19.35
C GLU A 322 -4.19 54.27 -17.92
N ALA A 323 -3.07 53.81 -17.36
CA ALA A 323 -3.01 53.24 -16.01
C ALA A 323 -3.22 54.31 -14.94
N GLN A 324 -4.30 54.19 -14.16
CA GLN A 324 -4.71 55.24 -13.21
C GLN A 324 -3.86 55.25 -11.92
N TYR A 325 -3.28 54.12 -11.51
CA TYR A 325 -2.55 54.02 -10.24
C TYR A 325 -1.13 54.58 -10.32
N LYS A 326 -0.79 55.45 -9.36
CA LYS A 326 0.57 55.92 -9.07
C LYS A 326 0.93 55.48 -7.64
N PRO A 327 2.09 54.84 -7.41
CA PRO A 327 2.54 54.51 -6.06
C PRO A 327 2.71 55.76 -5.18
N PRO A 328 2.54 55.67 -3.85
CA PRO A 328 2.72 56.83 -2.96
C PRO A 328 4.18 57.28 -2.85
N ASP A 329 4.39 58.60 -2.87
CA ASP A 329 5.71 59.19 -2.66
C ASP A 329 6.27 58.85 -1.27
N GLY A 330 7.54 58.43 -1.21
CA GLY A 330 8.24 58.13 0.04
C GLY A 330 7.89 56.80 0.72
N VAL A 331 7.02 55.97 0.14
CA VAL A 331 6.66 54.66 0.70
C VAL A 331 7.58 53.55 0.16
N GLU A 332 8.39 52.96 1.04
CA GLU A 332 9.28 51.84 0.72
C GLU A 332 8.50 50.54 0.40
N PRO A 333 8.57 50.03 -0.84
CA PRO A 333 7.83 48.84 -1.26
C PRO A 333 8.38 47.56 -0.63
N THR A 334 7.58 46.48 -0.69
CA THR A 334 8.12 45.11 -0.59
C THR A 334 8.20 44.53 -2.00
N GLY A 335 9.40 44.09 -2.41
CA GLY A 335 9.61 43.35 -3.66
C GLY A 335 9.24 41.87 -3.51
N ILE A 336 8.47 41.34 -4.47
CA ILE A 336 8.01 39.94 -4.50
C ILE A 336 8.16 39.40 -5.92
N ASP A 337 9.22 38.61 -6.14
CA ASP A 337 9.56 38.04 -7.46
C ASP A 337 8.84 36.71 -7.67
N VAL A 338 7.75 36.72 -8.45
CA VAL A 338 6.94 35.52 -8.74
C VAL A 338 7.39 34.85 -10.04
N LEU A 339 7.61 33.53 -10.05
CA LEU A 339 7.97 32.81 -11.29
C LEU A 339 6.94 33.02 -12.43
N LEU A 340 7.41 33.44 -13.62
CA LEU A 340 6.59 33.53 -14.82
C LEU A 340 6.46 32.16 -15.49
N LYS A 341 5.22 31.73 -15.79
CA LYS A 341 4.94 30.54 -16.60
C LYS A 341 5.00 30.87 -18.10
N ASP A 342 5.58 29.96 -18.89
CA ASP A 342 5.43 29.95 -20.34
C ASP A 342 3.99 29.56 -20.73
N LYS A 343 3.35 30.38 -21.57
CA LYS A 343 1.96 30.19 -22.02
C LYS A 343 1.81 28.99 -22.98
N ASN A 344 2.90 28.53 -23.59
CA ASN A 344 2.91 27.43 -24.56
C ASN A 344 3.27 26.07 -23.93
N GLY A 345 3.61 26.03 -22.64
CA GLY A 345 4.00 24.81 -21.94
C GLY A 345 2.82 23.86 -21.72
N LYS A 346 2.92 22.62 -22.21
CA LYS A 346 1.84 21.61 -22.13
C LYS A 346 1.72 20.93 -20.76
N ASP A 347 2.75 21.08 -19.91
CA ASP A 347 2.77 20.62 -18.52
C ASP A 347 3.65 21.55 -17.67
N ILE A 348 3.61 21.41 -16.34
CA ILE A 348 4.28 22.34 -15.42
C ILE A 348 5.81 22.39 -15.56
N VAL A 349 6.47 21.31 -16.00
CA VAL A 349 7.92 21.30 -16.29
C VAL A 349 8.20 22.12 -17.55
N GLN A 350 7.30 22.09 -18.53
CA GLN A 350 7.40 22.94 -19.73
C GLN A 350 7.06 24.41 -19.42
N MET A 351 6.01 24.66 -18.62
CA MET A 351 5.64 26.01 -18.18
C MET A 351 6.78 26.70 -17.40
N PHE A 352 7.57 25.93 -16.63
CA PHE A 352 8.75 26.43 -15.93
C PHE A 352 10.08 26.05 -16.60
N GLN A 353 10.10 25.70 -17.89
CA GLN A 353 11.31 25.15 -18.56
C GLN A 353 12.54 26.07 -18.45
N ASN A 354 12.34 27.39 -18.55
CA ASN A 354 13.40 28.39 -18.40
C ASN A 354 13.97 28.48 -16.96
N PHE A 355 13.20 28.05 -15.97
CA PHE A 355 13.61 27.94 -14.56
C PHE A 355 14.17 26.55 -14.22
N CYS A 356 13.63 25.49 -14.84
CA CYS A 356 14.12 24.12 -14.67
C CYS A 356 15.54 23.92 -15.24
N ASN A 357 15.84 24.52 -16.39
CA ASN A 357 17.04 24.19 -17.18
C ASN A 357 18.30 24.99 -16.81
N THR A 358 18.20 26.04 -16.00
CA THR A 358 19.36 26.89 -15.67
C THR A 358 20.35 26.17 -14.75
N LYS A 359 21.61 26.05 -15.21
CA LYS A 359 22.76 25.73 -14.37
C LYS A 359 23.26 27.01 -13.73
N ASP A 360 22.62 27.36 -12.61
CA ASP A 360 23.12 28.23 -11.54
C ASP A 360 23.45 29.71 -11.90
N ASN A 361 23.17 30.14 -13.14
CA ASN A 361 23.09 31.55 -13.53
C ASN A 361 21.62 32.04 -13.52
N GLU A 362 21.34 33.08 -12.74
CA GLU A 362 19.99 33.65 -12.61
C GLU A 362 19.51 34.44 -13.84
N SER A 363 20.43 34.91 -14.69
CA SER A 363 20.18 35.87 -15.77
C SER A 363 19.21 35.41 -16.87
N GLY A 364 18.88 34.12 -16.94
CA GLY A 364 17.88 33.57 -17.87
C GLY A 364 16.47 33.40 -17.27
N ILE A 365 16.28 33.60 -15.96
CA ILE A 365 15.03 33.27 -15.26
C ILE A 365 14.05 34.44 -15.34
N LYS A 366 12.98 34.30 -16.13
CA LYS A 366 11.88 35.28 -16.16
C LYS A 366 11.04 35.19 -14.89
N LYS A 367 10.94 36.29 -14.14
CA LYS A 367 10.07 36.46 -12.96
C LYS A 367 9.21 37.72 -13.14
N GLU A 368 7.94 37.66 -12.77
CA GLU A 368 7.10 38.84 -12.56
C GLU A 368 7.59 39.59 -11.32
N GLN A 369 8.10 40.81 -11.50
CA GLN A 369 8.64 41.62 -10.41
C GLN A 369 7.52 42.52 -9.85
N TRP A 370 6.93 42.08 -8.75
CA TRP A 370 5.88 42.82 -8.06
C TRP A 370 6.46 43.71 -6.97
N LYS A 371 6.01 44.96 -6.89
CA LYS A 371 6.26 45.87 -5.75
C LYS A 371 4.93 46.16 -5.06
N CYS A 372 4.83 45.80 -3.79
CA CYS A 372 3.65 46.10 -2.96
C CYS A 372 3.95 47.30 -2.05
N TYR A 373 3.05 48.27 -2.05
CA TYR A 373 3.14 49.54 -1.33
C TYR A 373 2.04 49.59 -0.29
N TYR A 374 2.41 49.61 1.01
CA TYR A 374 1.46 49.72 2.11
C TYR A 374 1.41 51.16 2.64
N GLN A 375 0.24 51.77 2.51
CA GLN A 375 -0.18 52.97 3.22
C GLN A 375 -1.58 52.72 3.78
N GLU A 376 -1.96 53.39 4.87
CA GLU A 376 -3.32 53.26 5.42
C GLU A 376 -4.36 53.74 4.39
N GLY A 377 -5.29 52.87 4.01
CA GLY A 377 -6.27 53.10 2.95
C GLY A 377 -5.76 52.87 1.51
N ASN A 378 -4.48 52.54 1.30
CA ASN A 378 -3.87 52.31 -0.01
C ASN A 378 -2.79 51.22 0.08
N ASP A 379 -3.22 49.96 -0.06
CA ASP A 379 -2.37 48.76 0.01
C ASP A 379 -2.44 48.01 -1.33
N LYS A 380 -1.56 48.37 -2.29
CA LYS A 380 -1.58 47.83 -3.66
C LYS A 380 -0.22 47.28 -4.12
N CYS A 381 -0.26 46.26 -4.98
CA CYS A 381 0.88 45.68 -5.69
C CYS A 381 0.85 46.04 -7.17
N VAL A 382 2.00 46.47 -7.69
CA VAL A 382 2.23 46.82 -9.10
C VAL A 382 3.23 45.85 -9.73
N LEU A 383 2.92 45.35 -10.93
CA LEU A 383 3.85 44.58 -11.77
C LEU A 383 4.73 45.54 -12.58
N GLU A 384 6.02 45.65 -12.21
CA GLU A 384 6.92 46.71 -12.68
C GLU A 384 7.67 46.38 -13.98
N ASN A 385 7.80 45.09 -14.32
CA ASN A 385 8.61 44.64 -15.46
C ASN A 385 7.79 44.04 -16.63
N SER A 386 6.49 44.32 -16.67
CA SER A 386 5.53 43.84 -17.68
C SER A 386 6.01 44.01 -19.13
N GLU A 387 6.50 45.20 -19.50
CA GLU A 387 7.05 45.51 -20.83
C GLU A 387 8.22 44.58 -21.19
N LYS A 388 9.18 44.40 -20.27
CA LYS A 388 10.36 43.54 -20.45
C LYS A 388 10.00 42.05 -20.56
N LEU A 389 8.82 41.67 -20.08
CA LEU A 389 8.31 40.30 -20.14
C LEU A 389 7.36 40.05 -21.33
N GLY A 390 6.86 41.10 -21.99
CA GLY A 390 5.88 40.98 -23.09
C GLY A 390 4.48 40.57 -22.59
N ILE A 391 4.04 41.13 -21.46
CA ILE A 391 2.74 40.83 -20.85
C ILE A 391 2.03 42.13 -20.41
N ASP A 392 0.71 42.08 -20.29
CA ASP A 392 -0.13 43.12 -19.70
C ASP A 392 0.48 43.60 -18.37
N LYS A 393 0.52 44.93 -18.16
CA LYS A 393 0.79 45.49 -16.83
C LYS A 393 -0.41 45.22 -15.92
N LYS A 394 -0.14 45.19 -14.61
CA LYS A 394 -1.12 44.74 -13.61
C LYS A 394 -0.95 45.52 -12.32
N VAL A 395 -2.05 46.02 -11.80
CA VAL A 395 -2.23 46.57 -10.47
C VAL A 395 -3.27 45.71 -9.76
N LYS A 396 -3.04 45.45 -8.47
CA LYS A 396 -3.92 44.66 -7.60
C LYS A 396 -3.92 45.30 -6.22
N ASP A 397 -5.04 45.31 -5.53
CA ASP A 397 -5.02 45.47 -4.07
C ASP A 397 -4.26 44.28 -3.43
N TYR A 398 -3.62 44.47 -2.29
CA TYR A 398 -2.71 43.47 -1.72
C TYR A 398 -3.43 42.16 -1.34
N ASP A 399 -4.69 42.20 -0.93
CA ASP A 399 -5.53 41.02 -0.71
C ASP A 399 -5.80 40.24 -2.02
N ASN A 400 -6.01 40.95 -3.12
CA ASN A 400 -6.20 40.40 -4.46
C ASN A 400 -4.89 39.82 -5.02
N PHE A 401 -3.73 40.40 -4.67
CA PHE A 401 -2.40 39.83 -4.94
C PHE A 401 -2.13 38.57 -4.09
N PHE A 402 -2.47 38.61 -2.80
CA PHE A 402 -2.36 37.48 -1.87
C PHE A 402 -3.18 36.29 -2.36
N MET A 403 -4.47 36.51 -2.69
CA MET A 403 -5.35 35.48 -3.24
C MET A 403 -4.84 34.96 -4.59
N PHE A 404 -4.31 35.82 -5.46
CA PHE A 404 -3.63 35.41 -6.68
C PHE A 404 -2.47 34.46 -6.41
N TRP A 405 -1.57 34.79 -5.47
CA TRP A 405 -0.41 33.96 -5.16
C TRP A 405 -0.80 32.61 -4.55
N VAL A 406 -1.64 32.61 -3.52
CA VAL A 406 -2.08 31.37 -2.82
C VAL A 406 -2.76 30.42 -3.79
N THR A 407 -3.66 30.95 -4.64
CA THR A 407 -4.40 30.17 -5.63
C THR A 407 -3.48 29.54 -6.68
N HIS A 408 -2.49 30.29 -7.17
CA HIS A 408 -1.54 29.75 -8.14
C HIS A 408 -0.58 28.74 -7.51
N MET A 409 -0.12 28.95 -6.26
CA MET A 409 0.75 27.98 -5.58
C MET A 409 0.02 26.64 -5.31
N LEU A 410 -1.25 26.69 -4.89
CA LEU A 410 -2.07 25.49 -4.71
C LEU A 410 -2.36 24.76 -6.04
N LYS A 411 -2.62 25.50 -7.12
CA LYS A 411 -2.77 24.93 -8.47
C LYS A 411 -1.47 24.26 -8.95
N ASP A 412 -0.34 24.97 -8.85
CA ASP A 412 0.99 24.46 -9.23
C ASP A 412 1.35 23.18 -8.46
N SER A 413 1.03 23.13 -7.16
CA SER A 413 1.22 21.94 -6.30
C SER A 413 0.48 20.70 -6.85
N ILE A 414 -0.76 20.88 -7.33
CA ILE A 414 -1.55 19.80 -7.95
C ILE A 414 -0.96 19.41 -9.32
N GLU A 415 -0.59 20.39 -10.16
CA GLU A 415 0.07 20.15 -11.45
C GLU A 415 1.40 19.39 -11.29
N TRP A 416 2.18 19.72 -10.25
CA TRP A 416 3.43 19.04 -9.90
C TRP A 416 3.18 17.59 -9.46
N ARG A 417 2.23 17.34 -8.56
CA ARG A 417 1.90 15.97 -8.13
C ARG A 417 1.42 15.09 -9.27
N SER A 418 0.58 15.63 -10.16
CA SER A 418 0.13 14.93 -11.37
C SER A 418 1.30 14.63 -12.31
N LYS A 419 2.10 15.64 -12.68
CA LYS A 419 3.26 15.49 -13.59
C LYS A 419 4.35 14.57 -13.04
N LEU A 420 4.54 14.56 -11.72
CA LEU A 420 5.50 13.71 -11.03
C LEU A 420 4.89 12.40 -10.50
N GLY A 421 3.63 12.06 -10.83
CA GLY A 421 2.97 10.87 -10.28
C GLY A 421 3.80 9.58 -10.45
N LYS A 422 4.39 9.38 -11.63
CA LYS A 422 5.32 8.25 -11.91
C LYS A 422 6.65 8.34 -11.13
N CYS A 423 7.08 9.53 -10.72
CA CYS A 423 8.31 9.76 -9.95
C CYS A 423 8.08 9.69 -8.41
N LEU A 424 6.87 10.00 -7.95
CA LEU A 424 6.47 10.08 -6.53
C LEU A 424 5.78 8.82 -5.99
N LYS A 425 5.24 7.94 -6.87
CA LYS A 425 4.69 6.63 -6.48
C LYS A 425 5.71 5.87 -5.61
N THR A 426 5.36 5.63 -4.34
CA THR A 426 6.20 5.00 -3.31
C THR A 426 6.56 3.55 -3.61
N ASP A 427 5.72 2.90 -4.39
CA ASP A 427 5.55 1.45 -4.36
C ASP A 427 6.49 0.76 -5.36
N LYS A 428 7.19 1.55 -6.20
CA LYS A 428 8.26 1.11 -7.11
C LYS A 428 9.51 1.95 -6.89
N ILE A 429 10.47 1.47 -6.09
CA ILE A 429 11.81 2.08 -5.95
C ILE A 429 12.72 1.71 -7.13
N GLN A 430 12.18 1.85 -8.33
CA GLN A 430 12.92 1.77 -9.59
C GLN A 430 13.24 3.20 -10.03
N CYS A 431 14.48 3.44 -10.43
CA CYS A 431 14.87 4.70 -11.04
C CYS A 431 14.09 4.84 -12.35
N VAL A 432 13.42 5.99 -12.56
CA VAL A 432 12.68 6.29 -13.78
C VAL A 432 13.42 7.39 -14.54
N ASN A 433 13.74 7.13 -15.81
CA ASN A 433 14.48 8.06 -16.66
C ASN A 433 13.81 9.44 -16.69
N LYS A 434 14.62 10.51 -16.67
CA LYS A 434 14.17 11.93 -16.56
C LYS A 434 13.46 12.32 -15.26
N CYS A 435 13.19 11.41 -14.30
CA CYS A 435 12.62 11.83 -13.02
C CYS A 435 13.59 12.69 -12.20
N ASN A 436 14.91 12.41 -12.21
CA ASN A 436 15.89 13.23 -11.48
C ASN A 436 15.84 14.72 -11.84
N SER A 437 15.82 15.07 -13.14
CA SER A 437 15.67 16.46 -13.61
C SER A 437 14.34 17.08 -13.19
N ASN A 438 13.25 16.32 -13.23
CA ASN A 438 11.92 16.83 -12.88
C ASN A 438 11.79 17.04 -11.36
N CYS A 439 12.29 16.10 -10.55
CA CYS A 439 12.42 16.23 -9.10
C CYS A 439 13.32 17.42 -8.71
N LYS A 440 14.40 17.70 -9.46
CA LYS A 440 15.28 18.86 -9.24
C LYS A 440 14.58 20.18 -9.51
N CYS A 441 13.82 20.28 -10.60
CA CYS A 441 13.04 21.50 -10.87
C CYS A 441 11.93 21.70 -9.81
N TYR A 442 11.31 20.62 -9.35
CA TYR A 442 10.29 20.68 -8.30
C TYR A 442 10.86 21.15 -6.95
N GLU A 443 12.00 20.60 -6.49
CA GLU A 443 12.65 21.09 -5.27
C GLU A 443 13.01 22.57 -5.37
N ARG A 444 13.59 22.99 -6.50
CA ARG A 444 13.86 24.41 -6.79
C ARG A 444 12.59 25.26 -6.75
N TRP A 445 11.48 24.79 -7.34
CA TRP A 445 10.19 25.49 -7.34
C TRP A 445 9.68 25.66 -5.91
N VAL A 446 9.71 24.61 -5.06
CA VAL A 446 9.32 24.71 -3.65
C VAL A 446 10.20 25.72 -2.90
N SER A 447 11.53 25.63 -3.04
CA SER A 447 12.48 26.54 -2.41
C SER A 447 12.29 28.02 -2.85
N GLN A 448 11.90 28.26 -4.10
CA GLN A 448 11.51 29.59 -4.58
C GLN A 448 10.14 30.03 -4.02
N LYS A 449 9.17 29.12 -3.83
CA LYS A 449 7.88 29.45 -3.17
C LYS A 449 8.01 29.71 -1.67
N GLU A 450 8.96 29.09 -0.98
CA GLU A 450 9.31 29.46 0.41
C GLU A 450 9.80 30.92 0.50
N ASN A 451 10.66 31.35 -0.43
CA ASN A 451 11.14 32.74 -0.49
C ASN A 451 10.01 33.73 -0.85
N GLU A 452 9.19 33.42 -1.88
CA GLU A 452 8.01 34.24 -2.23
C GLU A 452 7.07 34.41 -1.01
N TRP A 453 6.79 33.31 -0.29
CA TRP A 453 5.94 33.31 0.90
C TRP A 453 6.52 34.13 2.06
N GLU A 454 7.85 34.15 2.24
CA GLU A 454 8.48 35.04 3.21
C GLU A 454 8.26 36.53 2.90
N GLN A 455 8.38 36.95 1.64
CA GLN A 455 8.18 38.37 1.29
C GLN A 455 6.71 38.77 1.42
N ILE A 456 5.78 37.87 1.09
CA ILE A 456 4.34 38.05 1.31
C ILE A 456 4.07 38.25 2.81
N LYS A 457 4.55 37.37 3.69
CA LYS A 457 4.42 37.53 5.15
C LYS A 457 5.04 38.84 5.66
N LYS A 458 6.21 39.25 5.14
CA LYS A 458 6.84 40.54 5.49
C LYS A 458 6.01 41.74 5.06
N HIS A 459 5.25 41.64 3.96
CA HIS A 459 4.32 42.71 3.55
C HIS A 459 3.05 42.73 4.39
N PHE A 460 2.43 41.59 4.64
CA PHE A 460 1.25 41.46 5.52
C PHE A 460 1.49 42.10 6.90
N LEU A 461 2.68 41.88 7.47
CA LEU A 461 3.10 42.44 8.76
C LEU A 461 3.41 43.96 8.73
N LYS A 462 3.29 44.66 7.59
CA LYS A 462 3.29 46.13 7.55
C LYS A 462 1.96 46.73 8.03
N GLN A 463 0.87 45.95 8.05
CA GLN A 463 -0.47 46.40 8.46
C GLN A 463 -0.55 46.63 9.98
N LYS A 464 -0.85 47.87 10.41
CA LYS A 464 -0.70 48.30 11.82
C LYS A 464 -1.97 48.36 12.66
N ASN A 465 -3.15 48.47 12.03
CA ASN A 465 -4.41 48.76 12.72
C ASN A 465 -5.38 47.56 12.73
N LEU A 466 -4.92 46.38 13.18
CA LEU A 466 -5.71 45.14 13.20
C LEU A 466 -6.69 45.02 14.39
N ASN A 467 -7.13 46.13 14.99
CA ASN A 467 -8.10 46.19 16.09
C ASN A 467 -7.81 45.23 17.29
N GLY A 468 -6.54 44.96 17.58
CA GLY A 468 -6.10 44.07 18.66
C GLY A 468 -6.03 42.58 18.31
N ILE A 469 -6.32 42.20 17.07
CA ILE A 469 -6.14 40.83 16.57
C ILE A 469 -4.66 40.59 16.25
N ASP A 470 -4.14 39.44 16.66
CA ASP A 470 -2.77 39.02 16.34
C ASP A 470 -2.58 38.84 14.83
N PRO A 471 -1.55 39.44 14.20
CA PRO A 471 -1.38 39.38 12.75
C PRO A 471 -1.25 37.97 12.17
N TYR A 472 -0.72 37.02 12.93
CA TYR A 472 -0.66 35.62 12.50
C TYR A 472 -2.03 34.95 12.59
N GLU A 473 -2.84 35.22 13.62
CA GLU A 473 -4.20 34.68 13.75
C GLU A 473 -5.12 35.20 12.64
N LEU A 474 -4.98 36.47 12.23
CA LEU A 474 -5.69 37.00 11.06
C LEU A 474 -5.22 36.33 9.76
N LEU A 475 -3.90 36.28 9.52
CA LEU A 475 -3.32 35.64 8.34
C LEU A 475 -3.75 34.17 8.22
N GLU A 476 -3.77 33.46 9.34
CA GLU A 476 -4.11 32.04 9.36
C GLU A 476 -5.61 31.81 9.23
N GLY A 477 -6.46 32.66 9.81
CA GLY A 477 -7.91 32.61 9.59
C GLY A 477 -8.28 32.78 8.11
N VAL A 478 -7.55 33.61 7.37
CA VAL A 478 -7.71 33.78 5.91
C VAL A 478 -7.31 32.51 5.13
N LEU A 479 -6.44 31.66 5.68
CA LEU A 479 -5.94 30.42 5.04
C LEU A 479 -6.70 29.15 5.47
N GLU A 480 -7.12 29.05 6.73
CA GLU A 480 -7.97 27.96 7.26
C GLU A 480 -9.43 28.06 6.78
N LEU A 481 -9.79 29.15 6.08
CA LEU A 481 -11.09 29.43 5.48
C LEU A 481 -11.48 28.35 4.44
N LYS A 482 -12.14 27.29 4.94
CA LYS A 482 -12.48 26.01 4.27
C LYS A 482 -12.81 26.08 2.78
N ASP A 483 -13.56 27.09 2.32
CA ASP A 483 -14.05 27.13 0.94
C ASP A 483 -12.95 27.31 -0.13
N VAL A 484 -11.73 27.73 0.23
CA VAL A 484 -10.57 27.69 -0.70
C VAL A 484 -10.22 26.23 -1.02
N PHE A 485 -10.07 25.40 0.01
CA PHE A 485 -9.83 23.96 -0.15
C PHE A 485 -11.06 23.22 -0.69
N LYS A 486 -12.27 23.68 -0.36
CA LYS A 486 -13.53 23.17 -0.94
C LYS A 486 -13.56 23.35 -2.44
N GLY A 487 -13.32 24.57 -2.96
CA GLY A 487 -13.31 24.85 -4.40
C GLY A 487 -12.27 24.02 -5.16
N ILE A 488 -11.10 23.79 -4.56
CA ILE A 488 -10.11 22.84 -5.07
C ILE A 488 -10.68 21.40 -5.09
N SER A 489 -11.28 20.94 -3.99
CA SER A 489 -11.82 19.58 -3.87
C SER A 489 -13.09 19.32 -4.69
N GLU A 490 -13.85 20.36 -5.04
CA GLU A 490 -15.01 20.29 -5.93
C GLU A 490 -14.52 20.19 -7.39
N ALA A 491 -13.55 21.03 -7.79
CA ALA A 491 -13.03 21.06 -9.16
C ALA A 491 -12.14 19.87 -9.55
N TYR A 492 -11.29 19.40 -8.63
CA TYR A 492 -10.40 18.24 -8.83
C TYR A 492 -10.98 16.94 -8.22
N GLY A 493 -12.12 17.00 -7.53
CA GLY A 493 -12.76 15.85 -6.91
C GLY A 493 -11.92 15.20 -5.79
N ASN A 494 -12.06 13.88 -5.63
CA ASN A 494 -11.20 13.09 -4.74
C ASN A 494 -9.90 12.62 -5.43
N ALA A 495 -9.28 13.49 -6.23
CA ALA A 495 -7.97 13.27 -6.82
C ALA A 495 -6.90 12.88 -5.77
N LYS A 496 -6.01 11.96 -6.15
CA LYS A 496 -4.92 11.44 -5.28
C LYS A 496 -3.92 12.55 -4.94
N GLU A 497 -3.77 13.49 -5.86
CA GLU A 497 -3.01 14.74 -5.76
C GLU A 497 -3.44 15.60 -4.57
N LEU A 498 -4.68 15.45 -4.06
CA LEU A 498 -5.15 16.16 -2.87
C LEU A 498 -4.89 15.42 -1.55
N GLU A 499 -4.41 14.17 -1.55
CA GLU A 499 -4.14 13.43 -0.31
C GLU A 499 -3.04 14.11 0.53
N GLY A 500 -2.01 14.68 -0.10
CA GLY A 500 -0.96 15.45 0.59
C GLY A 500 -1.48 16.72 1.27
N ILE A 501 -2.32 17.49 0.57
CA ILE A 501 -2.95 18.70 1.09
C ILE A 501 -3.90 18.36 2.26
N LYS A 502 -4.75 17.34 2.11
CA LYS A 502 -5.65 16.82 3.16
C LYS A 502 -4.88 16.31 4.38
N LYS A 503 -3.75 15.64 4.17
CA LYS A 503 -2.88 15.17 5.26
C LYS A 503 -2.22 16.32 6.02
N THR A 504 -1.80 17.39 5.33
CA THR A 504 -1.24 18.59 5.95
C THR A 504 -2.27 19.30 6.84
N LEU A 505 -3.51 19.46 6.37
CA LEU A 505 -4.65 19.99 7.14
C LEU A 505 -4.81 19.22 8.47
N HIS A 506 -5.01 17.90 8.40
CA HIS A 506 -5.16 17.05 9.59
C HIS A 506 -3.92 17.03 10.49
N SER A 507 -2.71 17.14 9.92
CA SER A 507 -1.48 17.23 10.72
C SER A 507 -1.40 18.51 11.54
N LYS A 508 -2.08 19.60 11.14
CA LYS A 508 -2.12 20.85 11.90
C LYS A 508 -3.15 20.80 13.02
N GLU A 509 -4.35 20.27 12.76
CA GLU A 509 -5.41 20.09 13.76
C GLU A 509 -4.89 19.35 15.02
N ASN A 510 -3.99 18.38 14.82
CA ASN A 510 -3.35 17.60 15.88
C ASN A 510 -2.15 18.29 16.58
N LEU A 511 -1.68 19.45 16.11
CA LEU A 511 -0.55 20.20 16.68
C LEU A 511 -0.96 21.38 17.56
N GLN A 512 -2.16 21.94 17.36
CA GLN A 512 -2.69 23.06 18.16
C GLN A 512 -2.90 22.72 19.65
N THR A 513 -2.88 21.44 20.02
CA THR A 513 -3.03 20.95 21.40
C THR A 513 -1.73 20.88 22.21
N ALA A 514 -0.56 21.18 21.61
CA ALA A 514 0.72 20.65 22.10
C ALA A 514 1.91 21.63 22.18
N ALA A 515 1.74 22.96 22.04
CA ALA A 515 2.86 23.90 21.92
C ALA A 515 2.76 25.18 22.77
N THR A 516 3.80 25.43 23.57
CA THR A 516 4.10 26.72 24.21
C THR A 516 5.45 27.24 23.68
N ASP A 517 5.41 28.28 22.83
CA ASP A 517 6.56 28.96 22.20
C ASP A 517 7.47 28.12 21.26
N THR A 518 8.19 28.68 20.29
CA THR A 518 8.30 30.06 19.76
C THR A 518 8.16 30.02 18.22
N LYS A 519 7.72 31.15 17.61
CA LYS A 519 7.34 31.29 16.17
C LYS A 519 6.14 30.44 15.74
N LYS A 520 4.96 31.05 15.74
CA LYS A 520 3.71 30.50 15.14
C LYS A 520 3.94 30.18 13.64
N LYS A 521 3.31 29.12 13.10
CA LYS A 521 3.51 28.60 11.73
C LYS A 521 2.19 28.42 10.98
N THR A 522 2.11 28.99 9.78
CA THR A 522 0.89 28.99 8.96
C THR A 522 0.65 27.63 8.29
N ILE A 523 -0.57 27.33 7.88
CA ILE A 523 -0.88 26.13 7.09
C ILE A 523 -0.06 26.07 5.78
N LEU A 524 0.28 27.22 5.19
CA LEU A 524 1.16 27.28 4.03
C LEU A 524 2.63 27.00 4.38
N ASP A 525 3.10 27.33 5.58
CA ASP A 525 4.42 26.88 6.07
C ASP A 525 4.46 25.35 6.28
N PHE A 526 3.34 24.75 6.72
CA PHE A 526 3.22 23.29 6.79
C PHE A 526 3.12 22.64 5.41
N LEU A 527 2.40 23.24 4.47
CA LEU A 527 2.24 22.72 3.10
C LEU A 527 3.56 22.78 2.33
N LEU A 528 4.22 23.94 2.28
CA LEU A 528 5.52 24.08 1.60
C LEU A 528 6.58 23.13 2.17
N LYS A 529 6.58 22.92 3.50
CA LYS A 529 7.41 21.89 4.14
C LYS A 529 7.06 20.48 3.63
N HIS A 530 5.78 20.15 3.47
CA HIS A 530 5.36 18.86 2.92
C HIS A 530 5.77 18.71 1.44
N GLU A 531 5.57 19.73 0.60
CA GLU A 531 6.05 19.74 -0.79
C GLU A 531 7.57 19.51 -0.85
N LYS A 532 8.33 20.14 0.05
CA LYS A 532 9.79 20.00 0.14
C LYS A 532 10.22 18.61 0.58
N GLU A 533 9.46 17.95 1.45
CA GLU A 533 9.68 16.55 1.84
C GLU A 533 9.40 15.59 0.67
N GLU A 534 8.33 15.82 -0.10
CA GLU A 534 8.03 15.02 -1.31
C GLU A 534 9.10 15.22 -2.41
N ALA A 535 9.52 16.46 -2.65
CA ALA A 535 10.60 16.77 -3.60
C ALA A 535 11.95 16.14 -3.18
N ASN A 536 12.30 16.21 -1.90
CA ASN A 536 13.52 15.57 -1.38
C ASN A 536 13.47 14.03 -1.44
N LYS A 537 12.28 13.44 -1.30
CA LYS A 537 12.05 12.00 -1.48
C LYS A 537 12.18 11.60 -2.96
N CYS A 538 11.58 12.36 -3.87
CA CYS A 538 11.74 12.24 -5.34
C CYS A 538 13.23 12.21 -5.73
N LEU A 539 14.02 13.16 -5.21
CA LEU A 539 15.48 13.24 -5.36
C LEU A 539 16.28 12.13 -4.66
N GLY A 540 15.67 11.37 -3.74
CA GLY A 540 16.27 10.20 -3.09
C GLY A 540 16.16 8.94 -3.94
N THR A 541 14.99 8.72 -4.54
CA THR A 541 14.73 7.59 -5.44
C THR A 541 15.49 7.73 -6.76
N HIS A 542 15.43 8.91 -7.37
CA HIS A 542 15.95 9.17 -8.72
C HIS A 542 17.25 9.98 -8.62
N THR A 543 18.39 9.32 -8.44
CA THR A 543 19.68 10.01 -8.21
C THR A 543 20.42 10.45 -9.48
N ASP A 544 20.11 9.84 -10.62
CA ASP A 544 20.66 10.16 -11.95
C ASP A 544 19.51 10.40 -12.96
N ASN A 545 19.77 11.15 -14.02
CA ASN A 545 18.86 11.31 -15.15
C ASN A 545 18.78 10.04 -16.02
N ASN A 546 19.90 9.34 -16.12
CA ASN A 546 20.03 8.07 -16.84
C ASN A 546 20.09 6.94 -15.82
N CYS A 547 19.00 6.19 -15.71
CA CYS A 547 18.97 5.00 -14.87
C CYS A 547 19.81 3.90 -15.55
N PRO A 548 20.63 3.12 -14.80
CA PRO A 548 21.44 2.07 -15.38
C PRO A 548 20.55 1.00 -16.04
N ASP A 549 20.70 0.84 -17.35
CA ASP A 549 19.76 0.18 -18.24
C ASP A 549 19.72 -1.35 -18.05
N PRO A 550 18.56 -1.95 -17.70
CA PRO A 550 18.41 -3.40 -17.54
C PRO A 550 18.02 -4.11 -18.86
N HIS A 551 18.67 -3.73 -19.97
CA HIS A 551 18.41 -4.20 -21.34
C HIS A 551 17.12 -3.61 -21.97
N PRO A 552 17.11 -3.28 -23.28
CA PRO A 552 15.97 -2.64 -23.92
C PRO A 552 14.84 -3.62 -24.24
N ASP A 553 13.79 -3.62 -23.42
CA ASP A 553 12.42 -3.98 -23.84
C ASP A 553 11.38 -3.55 -22.77
N HIS A 554 10.89 -2.31 -22.84
CA HIS A 554 9.48 -1.93 -22.62
C HIS A 554 9.30 -0.39 -22.68
N ASP A 555 9.07 0.13 -23.90
CA ASP A 555 8.26 1.33 -24.06
C ASP A 555 6.78 0.91 -24.09
N SER A 556 6.06 1.20 -23.02
CA SER A 556 4.59 1.11 -22.99
C SER A 556 4.03 1.94 -21.85
N ASP A 557 3.18 2.92 -22.16
CA ASP A 557 2.36 3.56 -21.14
C ASP A 557 1.32 2.57 -20.60
N SER A 558 1.53 2.11 -19.36
CA SER A 558 0.47 1.55 -18.53
C SER A 558 0.11 2.54 -17.43
N GLU A 559 -1.19 2.82 -17.32
CA GLU A 559 -1.77 3.39 -16.12
C GLU A 559 -1.88 2.30 -15.04
N ASP A 560 -1.83 2.72 -13.78
CA ASP A 560 -2.29 1.97 -12.60
C ASP A 560 -2.01 0.46 -12.47
N ASP A 561 -0.72 0.15 -12.36
CA ASP A 561 -0.27 -0.83 -11.35
C ASP A 561 -0.70 -0.36 -9.95
N TYR A 562 -1.84 -0.88 -9.48
CA TYR A 562 -2.08 -1.14 -8.06
C TYR A 562 -1.39 -2.46 -7.71
N GLU A 563 -0.45 -2.48 -6.77
CA GLU A 563 -0.18 -3.75 -6.07
C GLU A 563 -1.39 -4.03 -5.17
N ASP A 564 -2.25 -4.95 -5.62
CA ASP A 564 -3.46 -5.31 -4.87
C ASP A 564 -3.06 -5.95 -3.53
N ILE A 565 -3.58 -5.37 -2.45
CA ILE A 565 -3.20 -5.78 -1.09
C ILE A 565 -3.95 -7.07 -0.79
N PRO A 566 -3.26 -8.23 -0.72
CA PRO A 566 -3.93 -9.52 -0.82
C PRO A 566 -4.95 -9.70 0.29
N GLN A 567 -6.18 -10.00 -0.12
CA GLN A 567 -7.25 -10.37 0.80
C GLN A 567 -7.09 -11.83 1.21
N ARG A 568 -7.31 -12.11 2.49
CA ARG A 568 -7.35 -13.46 3.05
C ARG A 568 -8.60 -13.62 3.90
N GLN A 569 -9.17 -14.81 3.86
CA GLN A 569 -10.18 -15.24 4.82
C GLN A 569 -9.49 -15.50 6.17
N ASN A 570 -10.06 -15.00 7.27
CA ASN A 570 -9.46 -15.16 8.59
C ASN A 570 -10.42 -15.90 9.54
N PRO A 571 -10.14 -17.16 9.94
CA PRO A 571 -11.02 -17.93 10.82
C PRO A 571 -11.03 -17.40 12.26
N CYS A 572 -10.01 -16.64 12.65
CA CYS A 572 -9.81 -16.10 14.00
C CYS A 572 -10.18 -14.61 14.13
N ALA A 573 -10.88 -14.04 13.14
CA ALA A 573 -11.42 -12.67 13.17
C ALA A 573 -12.96 -12.68 13.21
N LYS A 574 -13.59 -11.50 13.41
CA LYS A 574 -15.06 -11.38 13.45
C LYS A 574 -15.61 -10.52 12.29
N PRO A 575 -16.60 -11.00 11.52
CA PRO A 575 -17.12 -12.38 11.50
C PRO A 575 -16.11 -13.38 10.90
N SER A 576 -16.19 -14.64 11.33
CA SER A 576 -15.25 -15.70 10.92
C SER A 576 -15.25 -15.92 9.41
N GLY A 577 -14.06 -16.24 8.87
CA GLY A 577 -13.85 -16.50 7.44
C GLY A 577 -13.99 -15.26 6.54
N SER A 578 -14.27 -14.08 7.11
CA SER A 578 -14.44 -12.87 6.30
C SER A 578 -13.11 -12.36 5.74
N ALA A 579 -13.19 -11.68 4.59
CA ALA A 579 -12.02 -11.23 3.84
C ALA A 579 -11.44 -9.93 4.41
N HIS A 580 -10.20 -10.02 4.88
CA HIS A 580 -9.40 -8.89 5.37
C HIS A 580 -8.11 -8.75 4.54
N ARG A 581 -7.60 -7.51 4.40
CA ARG A 581 -6.34 -7.23 3.71
C ARG A 581 -5.13 -7.53 4.60
N ALA A 582 -4.08 -8.14 4.06
CA ALA A 582 -2.78 -8.26 4.72
C ALA A 582 -2.03 -6.91 4.69
N LEU A 583 -2.07 -6.16 5.79
CA LEU A 583 -1.57 -4.78 5.92
C LEU A 583 -0.15 -4.69 6.47
N VAL A 584 0.44 -5.73 7.06
CA VAL A 584 1.74 -5.63 7.75
C VAL A 584 2.87 -5.19 6.81
N ASN A 585 2.96 -5.74 5.60
CA ASN A 585 3.98 -5.32 4.62
C ASN A 585 3.81 -3.84 4.21
N LYS A 586 2.55 -3.36 4.12
CA LYS A 586 2.24 -1.95 3.83
C LYS A 586 2.63 -1.02 4.99
N VAL A 587 2.41 -1.43 6.24
CA VAL A 587 2.83 -0.68 7.43
C VAL A 587 4.36 -0.62 7.51
N ALA A 588 5.04 -1.74 7.25
CA ALA A 588 6.49 -1.79 7.17
C ALA A 588 7.05 -0.87 6.07
N SER A 589 6.43 -0.83 4.89
CA SER A 589 6.76 0.12 3.82
C SER A 589 6.54 1.58 4.23
N ASN A 590 5.42 1.92 4.89
CA ASN A 590 5.17 3.26 5.42
C ASN A 590 6.24 3.69 6.44
N MET A 591 6.60 2.79 7.37
CA MET A 591 7.61 3.05 8.39
C MET A 591 9.02 3.15 7.80
N HIS A 592 9.35 2.35 6.78
CA HIS A 592 10.56 2.53 5.96
C HIS A 592 10.61 3.93 5.34
N HIS A 593 9.54 4.36 4.67
CA HIS A 593 9.53 5.69 4.02
C HIS A 593 9.68 6.85 5.01
N LYS A 594 9.19 6.68 6.25
CA LYS A 594 9.36 7.62 7.36
C LYS A 594 10.81 7.67 7.85
N VAL A 595 11.40 6.51 8.19
CA VAL A 595 12.80 6.39 8.63
C VAL A 595 13.78 6.87 7.55
N HIS A 596 13.56 6.52 6.28
CA HIS A 596 14.38 6.94 5.15
C HIS A 596 14.42 8.46 4.96
N ALA A 597 13.25 9.12 5.04
CA ALA A 597 13.16 10.57 4.94
C ALA A 597 13.85 11.27 6.14
N GLU A 598 13.65 10.74 7.36
CA GLU A 598 14.32 11.25 8.56
C GLU A 598 15.85 11.07 8.51
N ALA A 599 16.34 9.90 8.12
CA ALA A 599 17.77 9.60 8.00
C ALA A 599 18.45 10.51 6.96
N LYS A 600 17.81 10.71 5.79
CA LYS A 600 18.28 11.66 4.78
C LYS A 600 18.27 13.11 5.28
N SER A 601 17.33 13.49 6.15
CA SER A 601 17.32 14.80 6.80
C SER A 601 18.46 14.94 7.82
N ARG A 602 18.71 13.92 8.64
CA ARG A 602 19.84 13.87 9.59
C ARG A 602 21.20 13.81 8.89
N SER A 603 21.31 13.24 7.70
CA SER A 603 22.52 13.26 6.87
C SER A 603 22.69 14.52 6.00
N GLY A 604 21.81 15.51 6.13
CA GLY A 604 21.90 16.78 5.38
C GLY A 604 21.70 16.62 3.88
N GLY A 605 20.84 15.69 3.45
CA GLY A 605 20.55 15.38 2.05
C GLY A 605 21.65 14.60 1.31
N LYS A 606 22.84 14.49 1.90
CA LYS A 606 24.04 13.82 1.34
C LYS A 606 24.18 12.42 1.93
N ASN A 607 24.67 11.47 1.15
CA ASN A 607 24.76 10.05 1.52
C ASN A 607 25.96 9.72 2.44
N PHE A 608 26.28 10.54 3.44
CA PHE A 608 27.50 10.39 4.27
C PHE A 608 27.61 9.07 5.04
N LEU A 609 26.49 8.38 5.31
CA LEU A 609 26.48 7.08 5.98
C LEU A 609 26.52 5.89 5.01
N LYS A 610 26.34 6.12 3.70
CA LYS A 610 26.41 5.07 2.69
C LYS A 610 27.87 4.69 2.46
N ALA A 611 28.26 3.55 3.01
CA ALA A 611 29.58 2.99 2.84
C ALA A 611 29.77 2.41 1.43
N ASN A 612 31.02 2.28 1.01
CA ASN A 612 31.41 1.52 -0.18
C ASN A 612 32.46 0.47 0.22
N ALA A 613 32.07 -0.80 0.23
CA ALA A 613 32.98 -1.90 0.58
C ALA A 613 34.23 -1.97 -0.33
N LYS A 614 34.18 -1.41 -1.54
CA LYS A 614 35.36 -1.37 -2.42
C LYS A 614 36.50 -0.49 -1.92
N GLU A 615 36.23 0.38 -0.97
CA GLU A 615 37.19 1.29 -0.33
C GLU A 615 37.65 0.79 1.05
N GLY A 616 37.08 -0.31 1.55
CA GLY A 616 37.39 -0.88 2.87
C GLY A 616 38.79 -1.50 2.98
N THR A 617 39.30 -1.53 4.21
CA THR A 617 40.45 -2.33 4.63
C THR A 617 40.00 -3.71 5.11
N TYR A 618 40.81 -4.74 4.82
CA TYR A 618 40.50 -6.14 5.18
C TYR A 618 41.75 -6.86 5.69
N ARG A 619 41.79 -7.13 7.01
CA ARG A 619 42.89 -7.86 7.67
C ARG A 619 43.25 -9.18 6.98
N LYS A 620 42.28 -9.90 6.42
CA LYS A 620 42.48 -11.17 5.69
C LYS A 620 42.90 -11.02 4.22
N LYS A 621 43.47 -9.87 3.84
CA LYS A 621 44.13 -9.58 2.55
C LYS A 621 43.20 -9.47 1.33
N GLY A 622 41.88 -9.50 1.49
CA GLY A 622 40.94 -9.17 0.42
C GLY A 622 41.14 -7.74 -0.06
N VAL A 623 41.20 -7.52 -1.38
CA VAL A 623 41.42 -6.18 -1.96
C VAL A 623 40.09 -5.60 -2.41
N GLY A 624 39.50 -4.69 -1.63
CA GLY A 624 38.12 -4.20 -1.84
C GLY A 624 37.81 -3.76 -3.28
N LYS A 625 38.77 -3.16 -3.99
CA LYS A 625 38.63 -2.76 -5.41
C LYS A 625 38.23 -3.93 -6.34
N ASN A 626 38.56 -5.16 -5.98
CA ASN A 626 38.29 -6.37 -6.76
C ASN A 626 36.85 -6.89 -6.58
N LEU A 627 36.09 -6.38 -5.59
CA LEU A 627 34.68 -6.74 -5.43
C LEU A 627 33.87 -6.34 -6.67
N ASP A 628 32.95 -7.20 -7.10
CA ASP A 628 32.08 -6.94 -8.25
C ASP A 628 30.93 -5.95 -7.89
N ALA A 629 30.02 -5.64 -8.82
CA ALA A 629 28.92 -4.71 -8.57
C ALA A 629 27.69 -5.33 -7.85
N THR A 630 27.67 -6.65 -7.71
CA THR A 630 26.69 -7.48 -6.99
C THR A 630 27.19 -7.98 -5.64
N PHE A 631 28.49 -7.90 -5.38
CA PHE A 631 29.21 -8.46 -4.22
C PHE A 631 29.18 -10.00 -4.14
N CYS A 632 28.87 -10.71 -5.23
CA CYS A 632 28.81 -12.17 -5.19
C CYS A 632 30.20 -12.81 -5.09
N ASN A 633 31.25 -12.13 -5.57
CA ASN A 633 32.64 -12.51 -5.38
C ASN A 633 33.22 -12.13 -3.99
N ILE A 634 32.41 -11.70 -3.02
CA ILE A 634 32.89 -11.55 -1.63
C ILE A 634 33.12 -12.94 -1.01
N ASP A 635 34.26 -13.09 -0.34
CA ASP A 635 34.70 -14.31 0.32
C ASP A 635 35.38 -14.00 1.66
N THR A 636 35.91 -15.03 2.34
CA THR A 636 36.51 -14.91 3.67
C THR A 636 37.76 -14.04 3.73
N THR A 637 38.37 -13.65 2.62
CA THR A 637 39.50 -12.69 2.57
C THR A 637 39.06 -11.25 2.83
N TYR A 638 37.79 -10.91 2.56
CA TYR A 638 37.20 -9.57 2.74
C TYR A 638 36.63 -9.39 4.15
N SER A 639 37.43 -9.74 5.16
CA SER A 639 37.03 -9.66 6.57
C SER A 639 38.15 -9.15 7.48
N ASN A 640 37.75 -8.44 8.52
CA ASN A 640 38.60 -7.92 9.58
C ASN A 640 38.55 -8.76 10.88
N SER A 641 37.99 -9.97 10.83
CA SER A 641 37.99 -10.84 12.02
C SER A 641 39.40 -11.23 12.45
N THR A 642 39.55 -11.46 13.75
CA THR A 642 40.69 -12.18 14.31
C THR A 642 40.68 -13.65 13.87
N ASP A 643 41.82 -14.33 14.00
CA ASP A 643 41.99 -15.71 13.51
C ASP A 643 41.17 -16.75 14.29
N LYS A 644 40.49 -16.32 15.37
CA LYS A 644 39.46 -17.09 16.08
C LYS A 644 38.25 -17.42 15.20
N SER A 645 37.97 -16.58 14.20
CA SER A 645 36.94 -16.83 13.18
C SER A 645 37.60 -16.90 11.80
N LYS A 646 37.66 -18.09 11.22
CA LYS A 646 38.08 -18.34 9.83
C LYS A 646 37.01 -17.86 8.86
N GLU A 647 35.74 -18.11 9.16
CA GLU A 647 34.57 -17.75 8.35
C GLU A 647 33.34 -17.36 9.22
N PRO A 648 32.38 -16.59 8.68
CA PRO A 648 31.14 -16.21 9.37
C PRO A 648 30.32 -17.37 9.97
N CYS A 649 30.31 -18.53 9.31
CA CYS A 649 29.57 -19.71 9.76
C CYS A 649 30.34 -20.61 10.75
N GLN A 650 31.59 -20.28 11.10
CA GLN A 650 32.41 -21.13 11.96
C GLN A 650 31.77 -21.31 13.34
N ASP A 651 31.77 -22.56 13.82
CA ASP A 651 31.20 -23.02 15.09
C ASP A 651 29.67 -22.85 15.24
N LYS A 652 28.96 -22.43 14.19
CA LYS A 652 27.50 -22.36 14.15
C LYS A 652 26.90 -23.71 13.72
N ASP A 653 25.78 -24.11 14.32
CA ASP A 653 24.99 -25.29 13.96
C ASP A 653 25.75 -26.64 14.01
N LYS A 654 26.57 -26.86 15.05
CA LYS A 654 27.37 -28.10 15.19
C LYS A 654 26.52 -29.37 15.25
N GLU A 655 25.33 -29.27 15.84
CA GLU A 655 24.37 -30.37 16.03
C GLU A 655 23.41 -30.55 14.84
N GLN A 656 23.49 -29.68 13.82
CA GLN A 656 22.59 -29.67 12.65
C GLN A 656 21.11 -29.59 13.07
N ASN A 657 20.80 -28.60 13.91
CA ASN A 657 19.46 -28.33 14.43
C ASN A 657 18.75 -27.22 13.63
N ARG A 658 19.50 -26.39 12.88
CA ARG A 658 18.96 -25.33 12.01
C ARG A 658 18.26 -25.93 10.79
N PHE A 659 16.99 -25.60 10.58
CA PHE A 659 16.09 -26.15 9.55
C PHE A 659 15.61 -27.61 9.76
N LYS A 660 16.02 -28.27 10.83
CA LYS A 660 15.49 -29.57 11.25
C LYS A 660 14.10 -29.40 11.86
N VAL A 661 13.12 -30.14 11.35
CA VAL A 661 11.74 -30.13 11.85
C VAL A 661 11.70 -30.75 13.26
N GLY A 662 10.92 -30.17 14.17
CA GLY A 662 10.81 -30.63 15.56
C GLY A 662 11.93 -30.16 16.50
N THR A 663 12.88 -29.35 16.03
CA THR A 663 13.85 -28.65 16.90
C THR A 663 13.12 -27.73 17.89
N GLU A 664 13.46 -27.83 19.17
CA GLU A 664 12.87 -27.03 20.25
C GLU A 664 13.42 -25.60 20.24
N TRP A 665 12.51 -24.61 20.21
CA TRP A 665 12.86 -23.19 20.21
C TRP A 665 13.23 -22.71 21.61
N LYS A 666 14.32 -21.96 21.74
CA LYS A 666 14.83 -21.45 23.02
C LYS A 666 14.01 -20.26 23.51
N ASP A 667 13.67 -20.27 24.80
CA ASP A 667 12.72 -19.34 25.42
C ASP A 667 13.38 -18.07 25.99
N LYS A 668 12.62 -17.30 26.78
CA LYS A 668 13.08 -16.11 27.49
C LYS A 668 14.32 -16.34 28.36
N ASP A 669 14.49 -17.50 29.00
CA ASP A 669 15.53 -17.68 30.02
C ASP A 669 16.88 -18.01 29.37
N PHE A 670 16.88 -18.56 28.14
CA PHE A 670 18.04 -18.62 27.26
C PHE A 670 18.31 -17.29 26.51
N VAL A 671 17.27 -16.59 26.05
CA VAL A 671 17.40 -15.41 25.19
C VAL A 671 17.73 -14.15 26.01
N ASN A 672 16.78 -13.74 26.86
CA ASN A 672 16.90 -12.70 27.89
C ASN A 672 15.59 -12.68 28.73
N PRO A 673 15.64 -12.95 30.05
CA PRO A 673 14.44 -13.03 30.91
C PRO A 673 13.53 -11.79 30.90
N LYS A 674 14.04 -10.63 30.48
CA LYS A 674 13.25 -9.38 30.35
C LYS A 674 12.18 -9.43 29.25
N TYR A 675 12.27 -10.36 28.31
CA TYR A 675 11.40 -10.40 27.13
C TYR A 675 10.44 -11.60 27.14
N PRO A 676 9.58 -11.81 28.16
CA PRO A 676 8.71 -12.99 28.27
C PRO A 676 7.83 -13.18 27.02
N GLY A 677 7.42 -14.43 26.74
CA GLY A 677 6.80 -14.80 25.46
C GLY A 677 7.68 -14.54 24.24
N ILE A 678 9.01 -14.67 24.39
CA ILE A 678 9.95 -14.75 23.26
C ILE A 678 10.42 -16.19 23.09
N TYR A 679 10.43 -16.65 21.85
CA TYR A 679 11.05 -17.89 21.44
C TYR A 679 11.94 -17.59 20.24
N MET A 680 13.20 -18.01 20.30
CA MET A 680 14.19 -17.72 19.26
C MET A 680 14.17 -18.81 18.18
N PRO A 681 14.11 -18.44 16.88
CA PRO A 681 14.28 -19.38 15.78
C PRO A 681 15.69 -20.01 15.82
N PRO A 682 15.83 -21.34 15.65
CA PRO A 682 17.14 -21.97 15.44
C PRO A 682 17.94 -21.36 14.28
N ARG A 683 17.26 -20.74 13.31
CA ARG A 683 17.85 -19.93 12.24
C ARG A 683 18.65 -18.72 12.76
N ARG A 684 18.17 -18.04 13.81
CA ARG A 684 18.86 -16.90 14.45
C ARG A 684 19.94 -17.38 15.42
N GLU A 685 19.66 -18.44 16.18
CA GLU A 685 20.61 -19.05 17.13
C GLU A 685 21.90 -19.48 16.44
N HIS A 686 21.77 -20.07 15.25
CA HIS A 686 22.91 -20.57 14.47
C HIS A 686 23.17 -19.75 13.20
N MET A 687 22.95 -18.44 13.28
CA MET A 687 23.25 -17.47 12.21
C MET A 687 24.75 -17.30 11.97
N CYS A 688 25.17 -17.10 10.72
CA CYS A 688 26.57 -16.92 10.35
C CYS A 688 27.12 -15.51 10.66
N THR A 689 27.34 -15.22 11.94
CA THR A 689 27.87 -13.94 12.46
C THR A 689 29.24 -14.04 13.15
N SER A 690 29.93 -15.19 13.06
CA SER A 690 31.18 -15.48 13.78
C SER A 690 32.30 -14.46 13.51
N ASN A 691 32.36 -13.88 12.31
CA ASN A 691 33.32 -12.83 11.97
C ASN A 691 32.99 -11.49 12.65
N LEU A 692 31.71 -11.14 12.80
CA LEU A 692 31.24 -9.93 13.50
C LEU A 692 31.51 -10.03 15.02
N GLU A 693 31.27 -11.21 15.59
CA GLU A 693 31.56 -11.55 16.98
C GLU A 693 33.07 -11.48 17.30
N ASN A 694 33.93 -11.71 16.30
CA ASN A 694 35.39 -11.78 16.43
C ASN A 694 36.15 -10.65 15.69
N LEU A 695 35.50 -9.52 15.35
CA LEU A 695 36.13 -8.39 14.65
C LEU A 695 37.37 -7.86 15.38
N ASN A 696 38.46 -7.67 14.64
CA ASN A 696 39.55 -6.84 15.11
C ASN A 696 39.21 -5.37 14.87
N VAL A 697 38.67 -4.71 15.90
CA VAL A 697 38.20 -3.31 15.85
C VAL A 697 39.26 -2.36 15.27
N PHE A 698 40.55 -2.54 15.61
CA PHE A 698 41.64 -1.69 15.10
C PHE A 698 41.65 -1.65 13.56
N TRP A 699 41.69 -2.83 12.92
CA TRP A 699 41.73 -2.98 11.46
C TRP A 699 40.45 -2.49 10.77
N VAL A 700 39.29 -2.64 11.42
CA VAL A 700 38.04 -2.03 10.93
C VAL A 700 38.16 -0.50 10.94
N THR A 701 38.69 0.09 12.02
CA THR A 701 38.76 1.55 12.21
C THR A 701 39.91 2.26 11.47
N GLU A 702 40.83 1.49 10.89
CA GLU A 702 42.04 1.95 10.20
C GLU A 702 41.76 2.96 9.07
N ASP A 703 42.70 3.88 8.81
CA ASP A 703 42.62 4.98 7.82
C ASP A 703 41.35 5.88 7.90
N GLY A 704 40.51 5.73 8.93
CA GLY A 704 39.17 6.34 8.96
C GLY A 704 38.12 5.64 8.09
N LYS A 705 38.42 4.45 7.55
CA LYS A 705 37.55 3.67 6.67
C LYS A 705 36.48 2.84 7.40
N ALA A 706 36.32 3.04 8.71
CA ALA A 706 35.40 2.31 9.62
C ALA A 706 34.06 1.89 9.01
N SER A 707 33.36 2.79 8.30
CA SER A 707 32.07 2.52 7.66
C SER A 707 32.18 1.51 6.50
N HIS A 708 33.25 1.61 5.70
CA HIS A 708 33.53 0.81 4.50
C HIS A 708 34.02 -0.59 4.85
N SER A 709 34.95 -0.68 5.82
CA SER A 709 35.47 -1.94 6.32
C SER A 709 34.39 -2.75 7.05
N LEU A 710 33.58 -2.10 7.90
CA LEU A 710 32.41 -2.72 8.54
C LEU A 710 31.40 -3.25 7.51
N LEU A 711 31.10 -2.49 6.46
CA LEU A 711 30.16 -2.94 5.43
C LEU A 711 30.62 -4.24 4.76
N GLY A 712 31.92 -4.42 4.49
CA GLY A 712 32.44 -5.67 3.91
C GLY A 712 32.19 -6.89 4.80
N ASP A 713 32.50 -6.78 6.10
CA ASP A 713 32.24 -7.85 7.06
C ASP A 713 30.73 -8.17 7.20
N VAL A 714 29.86 -7.16 7.11
CA VAL A 714 28.39 -7.36 7.12
C VAL A 714 27.89 -8.01 5.81
N LEU A 715 28.40 -7.59 4.65
CA LEU A 715 28.08 -8.20 3.34
C LEU A 715 28.47 -9.68 3.31
N LEU A 716 29.65 -10.01 3.82
CA LEU A 716 30.16 -11.37 3.90
C LEU A 716 29.28 -12.26 4.81
N SER A 717 28.93 -11.75 5.99
CA SER A 717 28.01 -12.42 6.93
C SER A 717 26.67 -12.73 6.27
N ALA A 718 26.09 -11.72 5.60
CA ALA A 718 24.78 -11.82 4.96
C ALA A 718 24.78 -12.82 3.79
N LYS A 719 25.78 -12.77 2.90
CA LYS A 719 25.94 -13.74 1.82
C LYS A 719 26.03 -15.17 2.37
N MET A 720 26.96 -15.41 3.31
CA MET A 720 27.22 -16.76 3.79
C MET A 720 26.07 -17.33 4.64
N ASP A 721 25.32 -16.50 5.37
CA ASP A 721 24.09 -16.96 6.02
C ASP A 721 23.03 -17.37 4.98
N ALA A 722 22.85 -16.59 3.90
CA ALA A 722 21.92 -16.96 2.82
C ALA A 722 22.32 -18.29 2.15
N GLU A 723 23.61 -18.47 1.83
CA GLU A 723 24.15 -19.73 1.28
C GLU A 723 23.93 -20.91 2.24
N LYS A 724 24.21 -20.74 3.54
CA LYS A 724 23.99 -21.76 4.58
C LYS A 724 22.51 -22.09 4.78
N ILE A 725 21.59 -21.12 4.65
CA ILE A 725 20.13 -21.34 4.64
C ILE A 725 19.73 -22.26 3.48
N LYS A 726 20.08 -21.90 2.25
CA LYS A 726 19.73 -22.70 1.05
C LYS A 726 20.29 -24.12 1.14
N LYS A 727 21.52 -24.27 1.64
CA LYS A 727 22.16 -25.57 1.86
C LYS A 727 21.38 -26.41 2.88
N LEU A 728 21.26 -25.94 4.12
CA LEU A 728 20.64 -26.72 5.20
C LEU A 728 19.15 -26.99 4.98
N TYR A 729 18.41 -26.05 4.38
CA TYR A 729 17.00 -26.30 4.04
C TYR A 729 16.87 -27.47 3.08
N LYS A 730 17.74 -27.57 2.05
CA LYS A 730 17.75 -28.74 1.15
C LYS A 730 18.13 -30.02 1.88
N GLU A 731 19.17 -29.99 2.71
CA GLU A 731 19.70 -31.16 3.41
C GLU A 731 18.68 -31.74 4.41
N HIS A 732 18.09 -30.91 5.28
CA HIS A 732 17.14 -31.37 6.29
C HIS A 732 15.73 -31.72 5.78
N ASN A 733 15.34 -31.23 4.60
CA ASN A 733 14.06 -31.59 3.96
C ASN A 733 14.23 -32.62 2.83
N VAL A 734 15.44 -33.19 2.66
CA VAL A 734 15.77 -34.24 1.67
C VAL A 734 15.46 -33.83 0.21
N ILE A 735 15.70 -32.55 -0.11
CA ILE A 735 15.38 -31.96 -1.42
C ILE A 735 16.58 -32.11 -2.35
N SER A 736 16.52 -33.01 -3.32
CA SER A 736 17.53 -33.15 -4.38
C SER A 736 17.52 -31.94 -5.33
N GLU A 737 16.36 -31.59 -5.87
CA GLU A 737 16.15 -30.46 -6.78
C GLU A 737 15.09 -29.48 -6.24
N LEU A 738 15.39 -28.17 -6.32
CA LEU A 738 14.44 -27.13 -5.91
C LEU A 738 13.42 -26.87 -7.02
N ASN A 739 12.49 -27.82 -7.19
CA ASN A 739 11.45 -27.77 -8.21
C ASN A 739 10.11 -27.24 -7.66
N ASP A 740 9.73 -27.55 -6.40
CA ASP A 740 8.54 -26.99 -5.76
C ASP A 740 8.66 -25.45 -5.58
N THR A 741 7.53 -24.75 -5.67
CA THR A 741 7.41 -23.30 -5.43
C THR A 741 7.37 -22.99 -3.93
N LYS A 742 6.73 -23.83 -3.11
CA LYS A 742 6.65 -23.68 -1.65
C LYS A 742 8.03 -23.62 -1.00
N ASP A 743 8.95 -24.50 -1.43
CA ASP A 743 10.31 -24.56 -0.86
C ASP A 743 11.17 -23.37 -1.30
N LYS A 744 11.02 -22.89 -2.55
CA LYS A 744 11.62 -21.62 -3.00
C LYS A 744 11.13 -20.45 -2.14
N GLU A 745 9.85 -20.43 -1.79
CA GLU A 745 9.25 -19.39 -0.94
C GLU A 745 9.57 -19.56 0.56
N ALA A 746 9.83 -20.78 1.04
CA ALA A 746 10.35 -21.02 2.39
C ALA A 746 11.80 -20.55 2.53
N ILE A 747 12.67 -20.91 1.58
CA ILE A 747 14.06 -20.40 1.51
C ILE A 747 14.07 -18.86 1.39
N CYS A 748 13.20 -18.29 0.56
CA CYS A 748 12.99 -16.84 0.46
C CYS A 748 12.64 -16.21 1.83
N ARG A 749 11.61 -16.71 2.54
CA ARG A 749 11.22 -16.21 3.87
C ARG A 749 12.36 -16.31 4.89
N ALA A 750 13.06 -17.44 4.94
CA ALA A 750 14.21 -17.60 5.83
C ALA A 750 15.34 -16.58 5.51
N ILE A 751 15.61 -16.30 4.24
CA ILE A 751 16.59 -15.29 3.80
C ILE A 751 16.11 -13.86 4.14
N ARG A 752 14.82 -13.54 4.01
CA ARG A 752 14.22 -12.25 4.44
C ARG A 752 14.33 -12.06 5.95
N ASN A 753 13.99 -13.09 6.73
CA ASN A 753 14.09 -13.04 8.19
C ASN A 753 15.55 -12.90 8.66
N SER A 754 16.51 -13.57 8.01
CA SER A 754 17.93 -13.36 8.30
C SER A 754 18.44 -11.96 7.91
N PHE A 755 18.00 -11.41 6.77
CA PHE A 755 18.28 -10.02 6.41
C PHE A 755 17.78 -9.04 7.49
N ALA A 756 16.56 -9.25 7.97
CA ALA A 756 15.94 -8.42 8.99
C ALA A 756 16.58 -8.57 10.38
N ASP A 757 16.97 -9.79 10.78
CA ASP A 757 17.70 -10.05 12.01
C ASP A 757 19.13 -9.45 11.97
N ILE A 758 19.86 -9.54 10.85
CA ILE A 758 21.13 -8.82 10.66
C ILE A 758 20.91 -7.31 10.82
N GLY A 759 19.82 -6.78 10.28
CA GLY A 759 19.42 -5.39 10.49
C GLY A 759 19.18 -5.04 11.95
N ASP A 760 18.53 -5.91 12.73
CA ASP A 760 18.32 -5.68 14.17
C ASP A 760 19.59 -5.89 15.01
N ILE A 761 20.52 -6.75 14.63
CA ILE A 761 21.86 -6.85 15.22
C ILE A 761 22.63 -5.53 15.03
N ILE A 762 22.73 -5.06 13.77
CA ILE A 762 23.47 -3.83 13.46
C ILE A 762 22.84 -2.61 14.13
N ARG A 763 21.50 -2.54 14.21
CA ARG A 763 20.77 -1.47 14.92
C ARG A 763 20.73 -1.63 16.44
N GLY A 764 21.21 -2.75 16.99
CA GLY A 764 21.19 -3.06 18.43
C GLY A 764 19.79 -3.29 19.01
N ARG A 765 18.85 -3.66 18.12
CA ARG A 765 17.44 -3.99 18.40
C ARG A 765 17.21 -5.48 18.66
N ASP A 766 18.15 -6.34 18.26
CA ASP A 766 18.07 -7.79 18.39
C ASP A 766 17.93 -8.24 19.86
N MET A 767 17.01 -9.15 20.17
CA MET A 767 16.67 -9.53 21.54
C MET A 767 17.60 -10.56 22.18
N TRP A 768 18.44 -11.26 21.41
CA TRP A 768 19.41 -12.22 21.96
C TRP A 768 20.72 -11.50 22.31
N ASP A 769 20.68 -10.75 23.41
CA ASP A 769 21.73 -9.81 23.82
C ASP A 769 22.52 -10.22 25.09
N LEU A 770 22.17 -11.34 25.72
CA LEU A 770 22.90 -11.92 26.86
C LEU A 770 23.96 -12.97 26.46
N ASP A 771 23.93 -13.47 25.23
CA ASP A 771 24.95 -14.36 24.68
C ASP A 771 26.34 -13.70 24.64
N GLU A 772 27.37 -14.50 24.89
CA GLU A 772 28.76 -14.09 24.90
C GLU A 772 29.30 -13.68 23.52
N GLY A 773 28.79 -14.22 22.42
CA GLY A 773 29.09 -13.73 21.07
C GLY A 773 28.49 -12.35 20.83
N SER A 774 27.19 -12.22 21.13
CA SER A 774 26.37 -11.03 20.91
C SER A 774 26.81 -9.85 21.78
N LYS A 775 27.21 -10.07 23.04
CA LYS A 775 27.89 -9.09 23.91
C LYS A 775 29.19 -8.57 23.28
N LYS A 776 30.04 -9.46 22.76
CA LYS A 776 31.32 -9.09 22.12
C LYS A 776 31.08 -8.30 20.83
N MET A 777 30.16 -8.77 19.99
CA MET A 777 29.71 -8.09 18.78
C MET A 777 29.18 -6.67 19.08
N GLU A 778 28.28 -6.51 20.06
CA GLU A 778 27.80 -5.18 20.49
C GLU A 778 28.95 -4.31 21.02
N GLY A 779 29.90 -4.89 21.77
CA GLY A 779 31.12 -4.21 22.23
C GLY A 779 32.04 -3.75 21.09
N HIS A 780 32.09 -4.47 19.97
CA HIS A 780 32.80 -4.08 18.75
C HIS A 780 32.03 -2.98 18.00
N LEU A 781 30.73 -3.16 17.76
CA LEU A 781 29.87 -2.20 17.08
C LEU A 781 29.89 -0.84 17.78
N LYS A 782 29.77 -0.79 19.12
CA LYS A 782 29.90 0.44 19.91
C LYS A 782 31.19 1.23 19.62
N LYS A 783 32.33 0.55 19.52
CA LYS A 783 33.63 1.17 19.24
C LYS A 783 33.71 1.65 17.79
N ILE A 784 33.27 0.83 16.84
CA ILE A 784 33.29 1.14 15.41
C ILE A 784 32.36 2.32 15.08
N PHE A 785 31.14 2.35 15.65
CA PHE A 785 30.19 3.44 15.44
C PHE A 785 30.62 4.76 16.09
N ASN A 786 31.37 4.73 17.20
CA ASN A 786 32.05 5.93 17.72
C ASN A 786 33.03 6.49 16.69
N THR A 787 33.91 5.65 16.11
CA THR A 787 34.84 6.08 15.06
C THR A 787 34.10 6.59 13.81
N ILE A 788 33.04 5.93 13.38
CA ILE A 788 32.19 6.42 12.27
C ILE A 788 31.67 7.83 12.60
N ARG A 789 31.11 8.05 13.80
CA ARG A 789 30.63 9.38 14.22
C ARG A 789 31.74 10.43 14.18
N GLN A 790 32.92 10.12 14.73
CA GLN A 790 34.07 11.03 14.78
C GLN A 790 34.61 11.41 13.39
N LYS A 791 34.39 10.56 12.37
CA LYS A 791 34.81 10.80 10.98
C LYS A 791 33.75 11.49 10.10
N LEU A 792 32.52 11.67 10.59
CA LEU A 792 31.49 12.48 9.89
C LEU A 792 31.87 13.97 9.90
N PRO A 793 31.37 14.79 8.93
CA PRO A 793 31.53 16.23 8.96
C PRO A 793 30.92 16.84 10.25
N LYS A 794 31.54 17.90 10.81
CA LYS A 794 31.12 18.51 12.09
C LYS A 794 29.62 18.88 12.14
N GLU A 795 29.09 19.41 11.03
CA GLU A 795 27.66 19.74 10.84
C GLU A 795 26.72 18.53 11.05
N ILE A 796 27.20 17.34 10.68
CA ILE A 796 26.47 16.07 10.76
C ILE A 796 26.68 15.41 12.13
N GLN A 797 27.87 15.56 12.75
CA GLN A 797 28.12 15.09 14.11
C GLN A 797 27.09 15.66 15.11
N GLY A 798 26.75 16.95 14.98
CA GLY A 798 25.72 17.61 15.79
C GLY A 798 24.30 17.05 15.63
N LYS A 799 24.02 16.27 14.57
CA LYS A 799 22.73 15.57 14.36
C LYS A 799 22.65 14.26 15.16
N TYR A 800 23.80 13.74 15.60
CA TYR A 800 23.96 12.57 16.48
C TYR A 800 24.57 12.98 17.83
N LYS A 801 24.21 14.17 18.31
CA LYS A 801 24.52 14.64 19.67
C LYS A 801 23.77 13.77 20.69
N ASP A 802 24.45 13.45 21.79
CA ASP A 802 23.95 12.64 22.91
C ASP A 802 23.50 11.20 22.51
N ASP A 803 23.78 10.76 21.27
CA ASP A 803 23.46 9.42 20.76
C ASP A 803 24.34 8.34 21.40
N GLU A 804 25.51 8.73 21.92
CA GLU A 804 26.40 7.90 22.75
C GLU A 804 25.81 7.54 24.13
N GLN A 805 24.81 8.31 24.60
CA GLN A 805 24.13 8.09 25.89
C GLN A 805 22.83 7.28 25.74
N LYS A 806 22.34 7.06 24.52
CA LYS A 806 21.13 6.27 24.27
C LYS A 806 21.40 4.77 24.49
N SER A 807 20.32 4.01 24.62
CA SER A 807 20.35 2.55 24.69
C SER A 807 19.61 1.94 23.47
N PRO A 808 20.27 1.10 22.64
CA PRO A 808 21.73 0.88 22.60
C PRO A 808 22.50 2.17 22.26
N GLN A 809 23.82 2.17 22.50
CA GLN A 809 24.64 3.34 22.19
C GLN A 809 24.76 3.53 20.67
N TYR A 810 24.79 4.79 20.25
CA TYR A 810 24.75 5.22 18.85
C TYR A 810 23.48 4.75 18.10
N LYS A 811 22.36 4.61 18.80
CA LYS A 811 21.10 4.08 18.23
C LYS A 811 20.70 4.77 16.94
N GLN A 812 20.64 6.11 16.93
CA GLN A 812 20.16 6.83 15.75
C GLN A 812 21.14 6.71 14.59
N LEU A 813 22.44 6.79 14.88
CA LEU A 813 23.50 6.61 13.89
C LEU A 813 23.50 5.20 13.29
N ARG A 814 23.22 4.17 14.08
CA ARG A 814 23.14 2.77 13.64
C ARG A 814 21.88 2.50 12.80
N GLU A 815 20.76 3.10 13.18
CA GLU A 815 19.50 3.05 12.42
C GLU A 815 19.65 3.73 11.05
N ASP A 816 20.23 4.93 11.01
CA ASP A 816 20.46 5.68 9.77
C ASP A 816 21.58 5.06 8.91
N TRP A 817 22.58 4.41 9.52
CA TRP A 817 23.60 3.64 8.79
C TRP A 817 23.03 2.38 8.16
N TRP A 818 22.15 1.66 8.85
CA TRP A 818 21.47 0.51 8.28
C TRP A 818 20.58 0.94 7.10
N GLU A 819 19.78 2.00 7.26
CA GLU A 819 18.99 2.61 6.17
C GLU A 819 19.87 2.93 4.94
N ALA A 820 21.03 3.56 5.14
CA ALA A 820 21.94 3.91 4.05
C ALA A 820 22.59 2.69 3.35
N ASN A 821 22.67 1.53 3.99
CA ASN A 821 23.46 0.38 3.53
C ASN A 821 22.68 -0.92 3.27
N ARG A 822 21.45 -1.07 3.78
CA ARG A 822 20.60 -2.27 3.65
C ARG A 822 20.44 -2.77 2.21
N ARG A 823 20.43 -1.87 1.23
CA ARG A 823 20.39 -2.20 -0.21
C ARG A 823 21.62 -2.95 -0.72
N GLN A 824 22.78 -2.73 -0.11
CA GLN A 824 24.01 -3.48 -0.43
C GLN A 824 23.98 -4.84 0.25
N VAL A 825 23.57 -4.90 1.52
CA VAL A 825 23.43 -6.14 2.31
C VAL A 825 22.48 -7.12 1.62
N TRP A 826 21.30 -6.67 1.20
CA TRP A 826 20.36 -7.52 0.45
C TRP A 826 20.94 -8.01 -0.88
N LYS A 827 21.69 -7.17 -1.60
CA LYS A 827 22.29 -7.55 -2.90
C LYS A 827 23.29 -8.70 -2.77
N ALA A 828 24.04 -8.76 -1.67
CA ALA A 828 24.92 -9.89 -1.36
C ALA A 828 24.14 -11.19 -1.05
N MET A 829 22.96 -11.10 -0.40
CA MET A 829 22.08 -12.24 -0.16
C MET A 829 21.38 -12.72 -1.44
N GLN A 830 21.08 -11.81 -2.38
CA GLN A 830 20.51 -12.14 -3.69
C GLN A 830 21.44 -13.02 -4.57
N CYS A 831 22.74 -13.11 -4.25
CA CYS A 831 23.67 -14.03 -4.91
C CYS A 831 23.21 -15.50 -4.80
N THR A 832 22.64 -15.88 -3.66
CA THR A 832 22.10 -17.23 -3.41
C THR A 832 20.77 -17.47 -4.13
N LEU A 833 20.00 -16.41 -4.37
CA LEU A 833 18.68 -16.44 -4.99
C LEU A 833 18.73 -16.52 -6.53
N LYS A 834 19.88 -16.27 -7.18
CA LYS A 834 20.03 -16.26 -8.65
C LYS A 834 19.57 -17.54 -9.36
N GLU A 835 19.70 -18.68 -8.67
CA GLU A 835 19.29 -20.00 -9.18
C GLU A 835 17.78 -20.28 -8.97
N LEU A 836 17.10 -19.55 -8.08
CA LEU A 836 15.68 -19.76 -7.75
C LEU A 836 14.77 -19.04 -8.75
N LYS A 837 15.00 -19.24 -10.05
CA LYS A 837 14.45 -18.47 -11.19
C LYS A 837 12.91 -18.39 -11.32
N ILE A 838 12.15 -18.99 -10.40
CA ILE A 838 10.69 -19.19 -10.48
C ILE A 838 9.97 -18.77 -9.17
N SER A 839 10.60 -17.93 -8.33
CA SER A 839 9.96 -17.33 -7.16
C SER A 839 8.98 -16.22 -7.56
N THR A 840 7.71 -16.35 -7.16
CA THR A 840 6.71 -15.27 -7.29
C THR A 840 6.80 -14.29 -6.11
N GLY A 841 6.64 -12.99 -6.36
CA GLY A 841 6.67 -11.94 -5.32
C GLY A 841 8.07 -11.38 -5.03
N ASP A 842 8.29 -10.87 -3.81
CA ASP A 842 9.44 -10.02 -3.44
C ASP A 842 10.84 -10.66 -3.62
N CYS A 843 10.91 -11.99 -3.72
CA CYS A 843 12.16 -12.73 -3.98
C CYS A 843 12.38 -13.07 -5.47
N ALA A 844 11.58 -12.53 -6.39
CA ALA A 844 11.76 -12.72 -7.83
C ALA A 844 13.10 -12.12 -8.28
N TYR A 845 14.00 -12.97 -8.81
CA TYR A 845 15.36 -12.57 -9.20
C TYR A 845 15.38 -11.38 -10.20
N SER A 846 14.38 -11.29 -11.07
CA SER A 846 14.20 -10.20 -12.05
C SER A 846 13.72 -8.86 -11.48
N ARG A 847 13.14 -8.80 -10.26
CA ARG A 847 12.80 -7.53 -9.57
C ARG A 847 14.02 -6.92 -8.83
N GLY A 848 15.24 -7.31 -9.23
CA GLY A 848 16.45 -7.21 -8.41
C GLY A 848 17.10 -5.83 -8.30
N THR A 849 16.60 -4.95 -7.40
CA THR A 849 17.46 -4.11 -6.53
C THR A 849 16.78 -3.57 -5.26
N HIS A 850 15.49 -3.87 -5.01
CA HIS A 850 14.78 -3.41 -3.81
C HIS A 850 14.92 -4.43 -2.65
N PRO A 851 15.26 -4.01 -1.41
CA PRO A 851 15.26 -4.89 -0.23
C PRO A 851 13.86 -5.05 0.36
N PRO A 852 13.52 -6.25 0.88
CA PRO A 852 12.22 -6.51 1.50
C PRO A 852 12.00 -5.61 2.73
N TYR A 853 10.76 -5.26 3.05
CA TYR A 853 10.43 -4.36 4.18
C TYR A 853 10.49 -5.04 5.56
N ASP A 854 10.80 -6.33 5.62
CA ASP A 854 10.79 -7.17 6.82
C ASP A 854 11.68 -6.61 7.94
N ASP A 855 12.75 -5.89 7.60
CA ASP A 855 13.60 -5.18 8.56
C ASP A 855 12.93 -3.95 9.22
N TYR A 856 11.69 -3.62 8.87
CA TYR A 856 10.84 -2.64 9.58
C TYR A 856 9.68 -3.31 10.32
N ILE A 857 9.44 -4.61 10.10
CA ILE A 857 8.57 -5.45 10.95
C ILE A 857 9.37 -5.80 12.21
N PRO A 858 8.92 -5.44 13.43
CA PRO A 858 9.63 -5.73 14.67
C PRO A 858 9.91 -7.23 14.88
N GLN A 859 11.12 -7.54 15.36
CA GLN A 859 11.65 -8.90 15.44
C GLN A 859 10.71 -9.91 16.13
N ARG A 860 10.04 -9.53 17.24
CA ARG A 860 9.07 -10.41 17.92
C ARG A 860 7.95 -10.88 16.98
N LEU A 861 7.45 -10.02 16.10
CA LEU A 861 6.38 -10.37 15.15
C LEU A 861 6.90 -11.27 14.02
N ARG A 862 8.15 -11.06 13.57
CA ARG A 862 8.80 -11.96 12.59
C ARG A 862 9.00 -13.36 13.17
N TRP A 863 9.56 -13.44 14.38
CA TRP A 863 9.81 -14.72 15.06
C TRP A 863 8.51 -15.44 15.42
N MET A 864 7.45 -14.72 15.82
CA MET A 864 6.10 -15.30 15.99
C MET A 864 5.53 -15.88 14.69
N THR A 865 5.72 -15.19 13.56
CA THR A 865 5.28 -15.67 12.25
C THR A 865 6.08 -16.92 11.83
N GLU A 866 7.40 -16.89 11.99
CA GLU A 866 8.28 -18.03 11.71
C GLU A 866 7.95 -19.23 12.63
N TRP A 867 7.69 -19.00 13.92
CA TRP A 867 7.30 -20.03 14.88
C TRP A 867 6.05 -20.80 14.43
N ALA A 868 5.03 -20.08 13.96
CA ALA A 868 3.79 -20.68 13.46
C ALA A 868 4.00 -21.54 12.20
N GLU A 869 4.90 -21.10 11.31
CA GLU A 869 5.28 -21.86 10.11
C GLU A 869 6.04 -23.15 10.47
N TRP A 870 6.93 -23.12 11.47
CA TRP A 870 7.67 -24.29 11.95
C TRP A 870 6.82 -25.26 12.77
N PHE A 871 5.93 -24.73 13.64
CA PHE A 871 4.92 -25.53 14.34
C PHE A 871 4.12 -26.38 13.36
N CYS A 872 3.60 -25.78 12.29
CA CYS A 872 2.80 -26.51 11.32
C CYS A 872 3.58 -27.59 10.55
N LYS A 873 4.90 -27.43 10.37
CA LYS A 873 5.73 -28.49 9.77
C LYS A 873 5.91 -29.68 10.71
N GLU A 874 6.13 -29.45 12.00
CA GLU A 874 6.14 -30.51 13.04
C GLU A 874 4.76 -31.17 13.15
N GLN A 875 3.67 -30.40 13.28
CA GLN A 875 2.30 -30.91 13.37
C GLN A 875 1.93 -31.78 12.16
N SER A 876 2.26 -31.33 10.94
CA SER A 876 2.01 -32.07 9.70
C SER A 876 2.81 -33.38 9.64
N MET A 877 4.07 -33.37 10.08
CA MET A 877 4.92 -34.58 10.18
C MET A 877 4.39 -35.58 11.21
N LEU A 878 4.04 -35.11 12.42
CA LEU A 878 3.47 -35.92 13.49
C LEU A 878 2.13 -36.53 13.06
N TYR A 879 1.26 -35.76 12.40
CA TYR A 879 -0.01 -36.23 11.84
C TYR A 879 0.20 -37.32 10.79
N ASN A 880 1.17 -37.18 9.87
CA ASN A 880 1.46 -38.21 8.86
C ASN A 880 1.92 -39.53 9.51
N ASN A 881 2.73 -39.45 10.57
CA ASN A 881 3.17 -40.63 11.33
C ASN A 881 1.97 -41.28 12.07
N LEU A 882 1.05 -40.45 12.58
CA LEU A 882 -0.17 -40.90 13.24
C LEU A 882 -1.12 -41.63 12.29
N VAL A 883 -1.40 -41.06 11.10
CA VAL A 883 -2.18 -41.71 10.05
C VAL A 883 -1.58 -43.07 9.66
N ARG A 884 -0.24 -43.14 9.51
CA ARG A 884 0.47 -44.38 9.18
C ARG A 884 0.33 -45.45 10.27
N LYS A 885 0.55 -45.11 11.55
CA LYS A 885 0.41 -46.06 12.67
C LYS A 885 -1.05 -46.46 12.94
N CYS A 886 -2.01 -45.56 12.75
CA CYS A 886 -3.43 -45.82 13.00
C CYS A 886 -4.20 -46.39 11.80
N GLY A 887 -3.60 -46.49 10.61
CA GLY A 887 -4.28 -46.95 9.39
C GLY A 887 -4.84 -48.37 9.50
N GLN A 888 -4.13 -49.29 10.16
CA GLN A 888 -4.58 -50.67 10.36
C GLN A 888 -5.79 -50.80 11.30
N CYS A 889 -6.10 -49.76 12.09
CA CYS A 889 -7.28 -49.69 12.96
C CYS A 889 -8.52 -49.09 12.27
N ARG A 890 -8.48 -48.89 10.94
CA ARG A 890 -9.50 -48.22 10.12
C ARG A 890 -9.95 -49.08 8.93
N THR A 891 -10.36 -50.33 9.19
CA THR A 891 -10.88 -51.22 8.15
C THR A 891 -12.22 -50.74 7.57
N ASP A 892 -12.23 -50.55 6.25
CA ASP A 892 -13.36 -50.42 5.31
C ASP A 892 -14.69 -49.89 5.86
N GLY A 893 -14.81 -48.56 5.92
CA GLY A 893 -16.09 -47.84 5.91
C GLY A 893 -16.97 -47.93 7.17
N ILE A 894 -16.67 -48.84 8.12
CA ILE A 894 -17.47 -49.08 9.31
C ILE A 894 -16.78 -48.52 10.55
N LYS A 895 -17.51 -47.71 11.34
CA LYS A 895 -17.07 -47.11 12.61
C LYS A 895 -16.93 -48.12 13.78
N LYS A 896 -16.22 -49.24 13.57
CA LYS A 896 -16.05 -50.29 14.58
C LYS A 896 -14.59 -50.74 14.64
N CYS A 897 -13.83 -50.06 15.51
CA CYS A 897 -12.58 -50.55 16.10
C CYS A 897 -12.67 -52.06 16.40
N THR A 898 -11.79 -52.85 15.78
CA THR A 898 -11.56 -54.25 16.11
C THR A 898 -10.77 -54.32 17.41
N ASN A 899 -11.48 -54.55 18.52
CA ASN A 899 -10.91 -54.55 19.86
C ASN A 899 -9.65 -55.44 19.98
N LYS A 900 -8.55 -54.86 20.46
CA LYS A 900 -7.30 -55.54 20.85
C LYS A 900 -6.59 -56.31 19.72
N THR A 901 -5.96 -55.57 18.81
CA THR A 901 -4.82 -56.07 18.04
C THR A 901 -3.58 -55.24 18.38
N SER A 902 -2.38 -55.82 18.27
CA SER A 902 -1.10 -55.17 18.62
C SER A 902 -0.88 -53.85 17.89
N GLU A 903 -1.44 -53.74 16.68
CA GLU A 903 -1.31 -52.58 15.80
C GLU A 903 -2.02 -51.36 16.41
N CYS A 904 -3.15 -51.57 17.09
CA CYS A 904 -3.93 -50.50 17.72
C CYS A 904 -3.37 -50.04 19.08
N ASP A 905 -2.52 -50.85 19.72
CA ASP A 905 -1.68 -50.37 20.81
C ASP A 905 -0.64 -49.38 20.28
N THR A 906 -0.02 -49.64 19.12
CA THR A 906 0.92 -48.67 18.48
C THR A 906 0.22 -47.39 18.02
N CYS A 907 -1.05 -47.47 17.61
CA CYS A 907 -1.88 -46.28 17.34
C CYS A 907 -2.13 -45.47 18.64
N THR A 908 -2.48 -46.15 19.73
CA THR A 908 -2.75 -45.50 21.04
C THR A 908 -1.50 -44.78 21.57
N GLU A 909 -0.33 -45.42 21.47
CA GLU A 909 0.97 -44.82 21.76
C GLU A 909 1.22 -43.58 20.88
N ALA A 910 0.99 -43.68 19.57
CA ALA A 910 1.19 -42.58 18.64
C ALA A 910 0.29 -41.37 18.92
N CYS A 911 -0.99 -41.61 19.26
CA CYS A 911 -1.91 -40.55 19.66
C CYS A 911 -1.44 -39.85 20.94
N THR A 912 -0.87 -40.61 21.88
CA THR A 912 -0.29 -40.08 23.12
C THR A 912 0.95 -39.24 22.83
N THR A 913 1.87 -39.73 21.99
CA THR A 913 3.06 -38.98 21.54
C THR A 913 2.68 -37.70 20.80
N TYR A 914 1.67 -37.76 19.93
CA TYR A 914 1.13 -36.60 19.22
C TYR A 914 0.63 -35.54 20.20
N GLY A 915 -0.28 -35.90 21.12
CA GLY A 915 -0.81 -34.99 22.12
C GLY A 915 0.27 -34.37 23.01
N GLN A 916 1.22 -35.16 23.50
CA GLN A 916 2.36 -34.68 24.30
C GLN A 916 3.23 -33.67 23.54
N LYS A 917 3.50 -33.92 22.26
CA LYS A 917 4.26 -33.00 21.39
C LYS A 917 3.49 -31.71 21.16
N ILE A 918 2.23 -31.79 20.71
CA ILE A 918 1.39 -30.62 20.42
C ILE A 918 1.23 -29.74 21.67
N LYS A 919 1.05 -30.34 22.86
CA LYS A 919 0.91 -29.62 24.13
C LYS A 919 2.14 -28.79 24.52
N LYS A 920 3.35 -29.22 24.14
CA LYS A 920 4.56 -28.39 24.30
C LYS A 920 4.51 -27.14 23.41
N TRP A 921 4.02 -27.26 22.17
CA TRP A 921 3.85 -26.10 21.29
C TRP A 921 2.66 -25.23 21.74
N GLU A 922 1.57 -25.80 22.28
CA GLU A 922 0.45 -25.06 22.90
C GLU A 922 0.94 -24.16 24.05
N GLN A 923 1.83 -24.67 24.91
CA GLN A 923 2.45 -23.90 26.00
C GLN A 923 3.23 -22.69 25.48
N GLN A 924 4.09 -22.87 24.46
CA GLN A 924 4.83 -21.76 23.85
C GLN A 924 3.90 -20.75 23.16
N TRP A 925 2.88 -21.24 22.44
CA TRP A 925 1.88 -20.36 21.81
C TRP A 925 1.14 -19.49 22.82
N ASN A 926 0.76 -20.04 23.96
CA ASN A 926 0.05 -19.31 25.00
C ASN A 926 0.88 -18.15 25.56
N GLU A 927 2.19 -18.33 25.77
CA GLU A 927 3.09 -17.22 26.15
C GLU A 927 3.23 -16.17 25.03
N ILE A 928 3.40 -16.62 23.77
CA ILE A 928 3.50 -15.73 22.59
C ILE A 928 2.24 -14.88 22.44
N SER A 929 1.06 -15.52 22.48
CA SER A 929 -0.24 -14.87 22.27
C SER A 929 -0.59 -13.92 23.41
N TYR A 930 -0.35 -14.31 24.67
CA TYR A 930 -0.53 -13.43 25.82
C TYR A 930 0.36 -12.18 25.74
N LYS A 931 1.64 -12.35 25.36
CA LYS A 931 2.57 -11.22 25.18
C LYS A 931 2.18 -10.34 23.99
N TYR A 932 1.73 -10.92 22.88
CA TYR A 932 1.20 -10.16 21.73
C TYR A 932 -0.01 -9.32 22.15
N LEU A 933 -0.99 -9.93 22.84
CA LEU A 933 -2.20 -9.26 23.31
C LEU A 933 -1.89 -8.08 24.23
N LEU A 934 -0.94 -8.24 25.16
CA LEU A 934 -0.47 -7.16 26.03
C LEU A 934 0.16 -6.01 25.23
N LEU A 935 1.04 -6.29 24.27
CA LEU A 935 1.68 -5.26 23.43
C LEU A 935 0.67 -4.56 22.50
N TYR A 936 -0.32 -5.31 21.98
CA TYR A 936 -1.41 -4.78 21.16
C TYR A 936 -2.33 -3.86 21.99
N LYS A 937 -2.69 -4.25 23.22
CA LYS A 937 -3.48 -3.41 24.14
C LYS A 937 -2.72 -2.15 24.58
N ASN A 938 -1.42 -2.26 24.82
CA ASN A 938 -0.58 -1.10 25.10
C ASN A 938 -0.57 -0.10 23.92
N ALA A 939 -0.53 -0.59 22.68
CA ALA A 939 -0.66 0.25 21.49
C ALA A 939 -2.05 0.94 21.38
N GLU A 940 -3.14 0.23 21.68
CA GLU A 940 -4.49 0.83 21.71
C GLU A 940 -4.59 1.96 22.76
N ILE A 941 -4.03 1.76 23.96
CA ILE A 941 -4.09 2.73 25.06
C ILE A 941 -3.22 3.96 24.76
N THR A 942 -1.95 3.75 24.37
CA THR A 942 -1.00 4.85 24.08
C THR A 942 -1.39 5.69 22.88
N SER A 943 -2.17 5.17 21.93
CA SER A 943 -2.69 5.95 20.79
C SER A 943 -3.46 7.22 21.22
N ARG A 944 -4.04 7.24 22.43
CA ARG A 944 -4.77 8.40 22.98
C ARG A 944 -3.86 9.50 23.56
N HIS A 945 -2.58 9.22 23.77
CA HIS A 945 -1.62 10.12 24.44
C HIS A 945 -0.32 10.32 23.65
N GLY A 946 -0.20 9.73 22.46
CA GLY A 946 0.92 9.90 21.54
C GLY A 946 2.12 9.00 21.85
N THR A 947 3.03 8.91 20.88
CA THR A 947 4.13 7.91 20.83
C THR A 947 5.19 8.02 21.93
N ARG A 948 5.10 9.01 22.83
CA ARG A 948 5.96 9.15 24.02
C ARG A 948 5.37 8.51 25.28
N ALA A 949 4.11 8.06 25.27
CA ALA A 949 3.37 7.59 26.44
C ALA A 949 3.73 6.18 26.96
N TYR A 950 4.91 5.63 26.61
CA TYR A 950 5.38 4.33 27.11
C TYR A 950 6.08 4.49 28.48
N SER A 951 5.29 4.69 29.54
CA SER A 951 5.61 5.04 30.93
C SER A 951 6.37 3.97 31.75
N GLY A 952 7.35 3.31 31.14
CA GLY A 952 8.14 2.24 31.77
C GLY A 952 7.56 0.85 31.54
N ASP A 953 6.24 0.73 31.36
CA ASP A 953 5.46 -0.51 31.25
C ASP A 953 5.79 -1.39 30.01
N VAL A 954 6.68 -0.94 29.14
CA VAL A 954 7.12 -1.66 27.93
C VAL A 954 8.64 -1.63 27.85
N GLU A 955 9.25 -2.82 27.81
CA GLU A 955 10.70 -3.01 27.72
C GLU A 955 11.31 -2.38 26.45
N PRO A 956 12.58 -1.89 26.46
CA PRO A 956 13.14 -1.06 25.38
C PRO A 956 13.11 -1.70 23.98
N LYS A 957 13.18 -3.03 23.87
CA LYS A 957 13.11 -3.78 22.60
C LYS A 957 11.69 -4.20 22.21
N ASP A 958 10.72 -4.11 23.12
CA ASP A 958 9.29 -4.24 22.84
C ASP A 958 8.64 -2.92 22.38
N LYS A 959 9.20 -1.75 22.71
CA LYS A 959 8.66 -0.44 22.27
C LYS A 959 8.47 -0.31 20.73
N PRO A 960 9.38 -0.82 19.87
CA PRO A 960 9.13 -0.89 18.42
C PRO A 960 7.93 -1.77 18.04
N VAL A 961 7.64 -2.83 18.79
CA VAL A 961 6.47 -3.72 18.56
C VAL A 961 5.18 -2.93 18.77
N ALA A 962 5.03 -2.26 19.92
CA ALA A 962 3.85 -1.45 20.20
C ALA A 962 3.67 -0.30 19.21
N ALA A 963 4.76 0.39 18.81
CA ALA A 963 4.71 1.45 17.80
C ALA A 963 4.27 0.93 16.41
N PHE A 964 4.71 -0.27 16.00
CA PHE A 964 4.27 -0.89 14.75
C PHE A 964 2.79 -1.32 14.82
N LEU A 965 2.36 -1.88 15.95
CA LEU A 965 0.97 -2.27 16.17
C LEU A 965 0.03 -1.05 16.19
N GLN A 966 0.48 0.12 16.65
CA GLN A 966 -0.26 1.37 16.54
C GLN A 966 -0.49 1.76 15.07
N GLU A 967 0.58 1.83 14.25
CA GLU A 967 0.44 2.19 12.82
C GLU A 967 -0.36 1.13 12.03
N LEU A 968 -0.36 -0.13 12.47
CA LEU A 968 -1.21 -1.21 11.95
C LEU A 968 -2.69 -1.04 12.33
N GLN A 969 -3.00 -0.61 13.55
CA GLN A 969 -4.37 -0.26 13.97
C GLN A 969 -4.92 0.93 13.16
N GLU A 970 -4.09 1.96 12.92
CA GLU A 970 -4.44 3.13 12.09
C GLU A 970 -4.63 2.76 10.61
N ALA A 971 -3.76 1.91 10.06
CA ALA A 971 -3.92 1.35 8.71
C ALA A 971 -5.21 0.51 8.58
N ASN A 972 -5.58 -0.26 9.60
CA ASN A 972 -6.82 -1.03 9.58
C ASN A 972 -8.06 -0.11 9.65
N LYS A 973 -8.10 0.86 10.57
CA LYS A 973 -9.19 1.85 10.69
C LYS A 973 -9.44 2.62 9.39
N SER A 974 -8.37 3.09 8.75
CA SER A 974 -8.43 3.78 7.46
C SER A 974 -8.75 2.87 6.26
N SER A 975 -8.65 1.54 6.42
CA SER A 975 -9.14 0.58 5.42
C SER A 975 -10.65 0.31 5.54
N ALA A 976 -11.19 0.33 6.77
CA ALA A 976 -12.59 0.06 7.05
C ALA A 976 -13.52 1.17 6.51
N SER A 977 -13.10 2.44 6.60
CA SER A 977 -13.85 3.58 6.04
C SER A 977 -13.97 3.58 4.51
N LYS A 978 -13.22 2.73 3.80
CA LYS A 978 -13.32 2.51 2.35
C LYS A 978 -14.19 1.29 1.97
N ARG A 979 -14.88 0.64 2.92
CA ARG A 979 -15.92 -0.38 2.61
C ARG A 979 -17.22 0.30 2.14
N PRO A 980 -17.90 -0.18 1.08
CA PRO A 980 -19.25 0.27 0.74
C PRO A 980 -20.23 0.00 1.88
N LYS A 981 -21.12 0.97 2.20
CA LYS A 981 -22.17 0.79 3.21
C LYS A 981 -23.29 -0.14 2.71
N ARG A 982 -23.04 -1.46 2.75
CA ARG A 982 -24.04 -2.53 2.53
C ARG A 982 -23.85 -3.70 3.48
N SER A 983 -24.10 -3.44 4.76
CA SER A 983 -24.51 -4.44 5.75
C SER A 983 -25.31 -3.71 6.82
N ILE A 984 -26.64 -3.76 6.71
CA ILE A 984 -27.51 -3.38 7.82
C ILE A 984 -27.64 -4.63 8.69
N ASP A 985 -26.99 -4.60 9.84
CA ASP A 985 -27.50 -5.21 11.07
C ASP A 985 -26.95 -4.39 12.25
N ALA A 986 -27.84 -3.95 13.13
CA ALA A 986 -27.54 -2.92 14.13
C ALA A 986 -27.13 -3.55 15.47
N ILE A 987 -25.88 -3.98 15.59
CA ILE A 987 -25.25 -4.31 16.88
C ILE A 987 -24.00 -3.45 17.06
N THR A 988 -23.89 -2.80 18.22
CA THR A 988 -22.90 -1.76 18.52
C THR A 988 -21.54 -2.32 18.94
N THR A 989 -20.94 -3.15 18.10
CA THR A 989 -19.57 -3.67 18.28
C THR A 989 -18.69 -3.29 17.09
N ASP A 990 -17.59 -2.59 17.36
CA ASP A 990 -16.55 -2.28 16.36
C ASP A 990 -16.08 -3.58 15.68
N PRO A 991 -15.99 -3.65 14.33
CA PRO A 991 -15.62 -4.87 13.62
C PRO A 991 -14.21 -5.30 14.03
N THR A 992 -14.12 -6.45 14.71
CA THR A 992 -12.91 -6.86 15.42
C THR A 992 -11.79 -7.15 14.43
N THR A 993 -10.76 -6.31 14.46
CA THR A 993 -9.62 -6.38 13.53
C THR A 993 -8.91 -7.74 13.63
N PRO A 994 -8.48 -8.37 12.51
CA PRO A 994 -7.73 -9.62 12.56
C PRO A 994 -6.44 -9.48 13.38
N TYR A 995 -5.91 -8.27 13.52
CA TYR A 995 -4.70 -7.99 14.29
C TYR A 995 -4.90 -7.87 15.79
N SER A 996 -6.12 -8.01 16.35
CA SER A 996 -6.32 -7.87 17.80
C SER A 996 -5.87 -9.08 18.64
N SER A 997 -5.46 -10.18 17.99
CA SER A 997 -4.88 -11.35 18.64
C SER A 997 -3.74 -11.94 17.79
N ALA A 998 -2.90 -12.79 18.38
CA ALA A 998 -1.79 -13.41 17.66
C ALA A 998 -2.29 -14.42 16.61
N GLU A 999 -3.40 -15.10 16.90
CA GLU A 999 -4.04 -16.10 16.04
C GLU A 999 -4.52 -15.44 14.76
N GLY A 1000 -5.25 -14.33 14.89
CA GLY A 1000 -5.72 -13.55 13.76
C GLY A 1000 -4.56 -12.90 12.98
N TYR A 1001 -3.51 -12.41 13.65
CA TYR A 1001 -2.30 -11.91 12.99
C TYR A 1001 -1.63 -13.00 12.13
N VAL A 1002 -1.40 -14.19 12.70
CA VAL A 1002 -0.75 -15.31 12.00
C VAL A 1002 -1.57 -15.75 10.79
N HIS A 1003 -2.89 -15.93 10.94
CA HIS A 1003 -3.78 -16.28 9.82
C HIS A 1003 -3.82 -15.18 8.74
N GLN A 1004 -3.62 -13.91 9.12
CA GLN A 1004 -3.60 -12.79 8.18
C GLN A 1004 -2.30 -12.67 7.39
N GLU A 1005 -1.14 -13.03 7.97
CA GLU A 1005 0.18 -12.72 7.41
C GLU A 1005 1.01 -13.95 7.03
N ALA A 1006 0.99 -15.05 7.78
CA ALA A 1006 1.76 -16.26 7.45
C ALA A 1006 1.23 -16.89 6.14
N LYS A 1007 1.96 -16.78 5.03
CA LYS A 1007 1.45 -17.15 3.70
C LYS A 1007 1.22 -18.67 3.55
N TYR A 1008 2.01 -19.48 4.26
CA TYR A 1008 1.94 -20.94 4.18
C TYR A 1008 1.91 -21.56 5.58
N ILE A 1009 0.71 -21.90 6.02
CA ILE A 1009 0.40 -22.64 7.24
C ILE A 1009 0.21 -24.11 6.81
N ASP A 1010 1.28 -24.91 6.79
CA ASP A 1010 1.29 -26.30 6.27
C ASP A 1010 0.61 -27.35 7.20
N CYS A 1011 -0.17 -26.89 8.18
CA CYS A 1011 -0.88 -27.73 9.15
C CYS A 1011 -1.94 -28.62 8.48
N LYS A 1012 -2.18 -29.82 9.05
CA LYS A 1012 -3.15 -30.80 8.55
C LYS A 1012 -4.27 -31.05 9.54
N ILE A 1013 -5.52 -30.93 9.08
CA ILE A 1013 -6.80 -31.12 9.82
C ILE A 1013 -7.03 -30.11 10.96
N GLN A 1014 -6.01 -29.89 11.79
CA GLN A 1014 -5.98 -28.92 12.89
C GLN A 1014 -5.20 -27.68 12.42
N THR A 1015 -5.90 -26.67 11.93
CA THR A 1015 -5.33 -25.52 11.22
C THR A 1015 -5.61 -24.17 11.89
N GLN A 1016 -6.62 -24.09 12.76
CA GLN A 1016 -7.08 -22.84 13.37
C GLN A 1016 -6.31 -22.58 14.67
N PHE A 1017 -5.60 -21.45 14.77
CA PHE A 1017 -4.79 -21.15 15.96
C PHE A 1017 -5.66 -20.65 17.14
N CYS A 1018 -6.89 -20.21 16.86
CA CYS A 1018 -7.90 -19.88 17.85
C CYS A 1018 -8.63 -21.13 18.35
N GLU A 1019 -8.85 -21.22 19.66
CA GLU A 1019 -9.50 -22.37 20.33
C GLU A 1019 -10.95 -22.62 19.88
N LYS A 1020 -11.60 -21.58 19.36
CA LYS A 1020 -12.98 -21.58 18.87
C LYS A 1020 -13.06 -20.74 17.60
N THR A 1021 -13.80 -21.23 16.62
CA THR A 1021 -14.35 -20.40 15.53
C THR A 1021 -15.14 -19.21 16.10
N ASN A 1022 -15.29 -18.14 15.31
CA ASN A 1022 -16.13 -16.97 15.59
C ASN A 1022 -15.71 -16.09 16.81
N GLY A 1023 -14.73 -16.53 17.61
CA GLY A 1023 -14.31 -15.85 18.84
C GLY A 1023 -15.42 -15.72 19.88
N GLU A 1024 -16.35 -16.67 19.93
CA GLU A 1024 -17.48 -16.68 20.86
C GLU A 1024 -17.06 -16.94 22.32
N THR A 1025 -17.88 -16.50 23.27
CA THR A 1025 -17.65 -16.74 24.70
C THR A 1025 -17.72 -18.24 25.06
N PRO A 1026 -17.00 -18.72 26.10
CA PRO A 1026 -16.82 -20.16 26.29
C PRO A 1026 -18.08 -20.93 26.71
N THR A 1027 -18.72 -21.59 25.75
CA THR A 1027 -19.37 -22.90 25.96
C THR A 1027 -18.29 -24.00 25.96
N SER A 1028 -18.57 -25.17 26.54
CA SER A 1028 -17.52 -26.03 27.14
C SER A 1028 -16.50 -26.74 26.22
N GLU A 1029 -16.65 -26.75 24.89
CA GLU A 1029 -15.81 -27.58 23.99
C GLU A 1029 -14.86 -26.76 23.08
N LYS A 1030 -13.67 -27.28 22.78
CA LYS A 1030 -12.73 -26.71 21.79
C LYS A 1030 -13.16 -27.04 20.35
N ASP A 1031 -12.82 -26.20 19.37
CA ASP A 1031 -13.09 -26.48 17.96
C ASP A 1031 -12.39 -27.77 17.49
N LYS A 1032 -13.03 -28.50 16.56
CA LYS A 1032 -12.47 -29.72 15.95
C LYS A 1032 -11.21 -29.42 15.11
N GLU A 1033 -11.10 -28.21 14.55
CA GLU A 1033 -9.99 -27.75 13.70
C GLU A 1033 -8.93 -26.97 14.48
N TYR A 1034 -9.05 -26.89 15.81
CA TYR A 1034 -8.08 -26.21 16.66
C TYR A 1034 -6.69 -26.86 16.56
N ALA A 1035 -5.71 -26.05 16.16
CA ALA A 1035 -4.31 -26.39 15.91
C ALA A 1035 -3.66 -27.18 17.06
N PHE A 1036 -4.05 -26.89 18.30
CA PHE A 1036 -3.44 -27.49 19.49
C PHE A 1036 -4.32 -28.54 20.20
N LYS A 1037 -5.41 -29.02 19.59
CA LYS A 1037 -6.24 -30.09 20.19
C LYS A 1037 -5.45 -31.41 20.27
N GLU A 1038 -5.43 -32.06 21.44
CA GLU A 1038 -4.55 -33.20 21.75
C GLU A 1038 -4.70 -34.44 20.82
N LYS A 1039 -5.86 -34.63 20.18
CA LYS A 1039 -6.15 -35.71 19.22
C LYS A 1039 -6.82 -35.12 17.96
N PRO A 1040 -6.34 -35.41 16.72
CA PRO A 1040 -7.00 -34.97 15.48
C PRO A 1040 -8.41 -35.56 15.36
N HIS A 1041 -9.39 -34.75 14.96
CA HIS A 1041 -10.80 -35.14 15.01
C HIS A 1041 -11.16 -36.28 14.04
N ASP A 1042 -10.44 -36.42 12.93
CA ASP A 1042 -10.63 -37.48 11.93
C ASP A 1042 -10.07 -38.84 12.41
N LEU A 1043 -9.18 -38.82 13.41
CA LEU A 1043 -8.53 -39.97 14.04
C LEU A 1043 -9.06 -40.23 15.46
N GLU A 1044 -9.98 -39.41 15.96
CA GLU A 1044 -10.39 -39.43 17.36
C GLU A 1044 -11.07 -40.75 17.79
N GLU A 1045 -11.79 -41.43 16.88
CA GLU A 1045 -12.32 -42.78 17.13
C GLU A 1045 -11.20 -43.85 17.21
N ALA A 1046 -10.17 -43.75 16.35
CA ALA A 1046 -9.02 -44.67 16.35
C ALA A 1046 -8.15 -44.48 17.61
N CYS A 1047 -7.86 -43.22 17.97
CA CYS A 1047 -7.18 -42.83 19.19
C CYS A 1047 -7.94 -43.12 20.49
N LYS A 1048 -9.14 -43.72 20.42
CA LYS A 1048 -9.94 -44.18 21.57
C LYS A 1048 -10.32 -45.67 21.45
N CYS A 1049 -9.76 -46.40 20.50
CA CYS A 1049 -10.09 -47.82 20.22
C CYS A 1049 -9.94 -48.69 21.48
N ASN A 1050 -8.86 -48.50 22.24
CA ASN A 1050 -8.59 -49.22 23.50
C ASN A 1050 -9.24 -48.58 24.75
N GLU A 1051 -9.79 -47.36 24.68
CA GLU A 1051 -10.32 -46.62 25.84
C GLU A 1051 -11.71 -47.10 26.29
N LYS A 1052 -12.31 -48.09 25.61
CA LYS A 1052 -13.65 -48.65 25.93
C LYS A 1052 -13.68 -49.58 27.15
N LYS A 1053 -13.20 -49.09 28.29
CA LYS A 1053 -13.45 -49.64 29.63
C LYS A 1053 -13.75 -48.52 30.63
N ALA A 1054 -15.04 -48.28 30.86
CA ALA A 1054 -15.69 -47.64 32.03
C ALA A 1054 -16.84 -46.71 31.62
N HIS A 1055 -17.99 -47.29 31.28
CA HIS A 1055 -19.27 -46.65 31.60
C HIS A 1055 -20.30 -47.70 32.00
N VAL A 1056 -20.89 -47.50 33.18
CA VAL A 1056 -22.16 -48.10 33.57
C VAL A 1056 -23.25 -47.40 32.75
N PRO A 1057 -24.31 -48.08 32.28
CA PRO A 1057 -25.40 -47.42 31.59
C PRO A 1057 -26.06 -46.34 32.47
N PRO A 1058 -26.38 -45.14 31.96
CA PRO A 1058 -27.20 -44.19 32.69
C PRO A 1058 -28.63 -44.72 32.82
N GLU A 1059 -29.26 -44.50 33.98
CA GLU A 1059 -30.66 -44.90 34.20
C GLU A 1059 -31.62 -44.10 33.30
N GLU A 1060 -32.42 -44.79 32.51
CA GLU A 1060 -33.51 -44.17 31.76
C GLU A 1060 -34.64 -43.75 32.69
N LYS A 1061 -34.87 -42.45 32.84
CA LYS A 1061 -36.08 -41.92 33.49
C LYS A 1061 -37.30 -42.10 32.58
N ILE A 1062 -37.84 -43.32 32.57
CA ILE A 1062 -39.16 -43.61 32.00
C ILE A 1062 -40.22 -43.01 32.93
N CYS A 1063 -41.19 -42.28 32.37
CA CYS A 1063 -42.32 -41.75 33.13
C CYS A 1063 -43.26 -42.87 33.59
N GLU A 1064 -43.83 -42.72 34.79
CA GLU A 1064 -44.84 -43.64 35.29
C GLU A 1064 -46.08 -43.66 34.39
N ASN A 1065 -46.60 -44.85 34.06
CA ASN A 1065 -47.93 -45.26 34.53
C ASN A 1065 -48.32 -46.72 34.17
N VAL A 1066 -48.71 -47.48 35.22
CA VAL A 1066 -49.89 -48.37 35.24
C VAL A 1066 -49.86 -49.73 34.50
N LEU A 1067 -49.60 -50.77 35.33
CA LEU A 1067 -50.26 -52.09 35.43
C LEU A 1067 -49.90 -53.31 34.51
N LYS A 1068 -49.65 -54.42 35.25
CA LYS A 1068 -49.92 -55.86 34.99
C LYS A 1068 -48.88 -56.75 34.30
N THR A 1069 -48.20 -57.54 35.16
CA THR A 1069 -47.79 -58.95 34.99
C THR A 1069 -49.02 -59.90 34.88
N PRO A 1070 -48.91 -61.26 34.75
CA PRO A 1070 -47.76 -62.19 34.50
C PRO A 1070 -48.00 -63.05 33.21
N GLN A 1071 -47.32 -64.14 32.78
CA GLN A 1071 -46.01 -64.84 33.00
C GLN A 1071 -45.71 -65.75 31.76
N PRO A 1072 -44.55 -66.44 31.64
CA PRO A 1072 -44.18 -67.29 30.51
C PRO A 1072 -44.19 -68.82 30.79
N GLU A 1073 -44.06 -69.61 29.73
CA GLU A 1073 -43.47 -70.98 29.66
C GLU A 1073 -42.48 -70.93 28.46
N GLU A 1074 -41.25 -71.46 28.45
CA GLU A 1074 -40.76 -72.85 28.65
C GLU A 1074 -41.33 -73.84 27.60
N THR A 1075 -40.57 -74.64 26.82
CA THR A 1075 -39.10 -74.78 26.56
C THR A 1075 -38.87 -74.91 25.01
N GLY A 1076 -37.81 -75.47 24.37
CA GLY A 1076 -36.62 -76.23 24.80
C GLY A 1076 -35.83 -76.85 23.62
N GLU A 1077 -34.90 -77.77 23.95
CA GLU A 1077 -34.18 -78.74 23.07
C GLU A 1077 -33.15 -78.26 22.01
N THR A 1078 -32.34 -79.22 21.54
CA THR A 1078 -31.00 -79.05 20.92
C THR A 1078 -30.71 -80.13 19.85
N CYS A 1079 -29.42 -80.28 19.48
CA CYS A 1079 -28.79 -81.27 18.57
C CYS A 1079 -28.68 -80.80 17.10
N ASP A 1080 -27.52 -80.56 16.48
CA ASP A 1080 -26.16 -81.17 16.47
C ASP A 1080 -25.91 -82.06 15.23
N ALA A 1081 -24.85 -81.74 14.48
CA ALA A 1081 -24.20 -82.55 13.46
C ALA A 1081 -22.88 -81.89 13.00
N SER A 1082 -21.80 -82.67 12.90
CA SER A 1082 -20.49 -82.22 12.38
C SER A 1082 -20.11 -82.94 11.04
N PRO A 1083 -18.85 -83.20 10.66
CA PRO A 1083 -18.10 -82.35 9.72
C PRO A 1083 -17.50 -83.09 8.49
N VAL A 1084 -16.90 -82.37 7.53
CA VAL A 1084 -16.03 -82.96 6.47
C VAL A 1084 -14.85 -82.04 6.11
N VAL A 1085 -13.63 -82.60 6.02
CA VAL A 1085 -12.40 -81.96 5.45
C VAL A 1085 -11.48 -83.03 4.80
N PRO A 1086 -11.19 -82.91 3.48
CA PRO A 1086 -9.85 -83.20 2.88
C PRO A 1086 -9.53 -82.35 1.60
N LYS A 1087 -8.33 -82.22 1.00
CA LYS A 1087 -6.89 -82.36 1.40
C LYS A 1087 -5.99 -81.66 0.32
N GLY A 1088 -4.66 -81.66 0.46
CA GLY A 1088 -3.64 -81.24 -0.54
C GLY A 1088 -2.77 -80.08 -0.04
N ASP A 1089 -1.43 -80.13 0.16
CA ASP A 1089 -0.27 -80.73 -0.57
C ASP A 1089 0.10 -79.91 -1.84
N SER A 1090 1.36 -79.51 -2.17
CA SER A 1090 2.70 -79.78 -1.58
C SER A 1090 3.78 -78.69 -1.95
N GLU A 1091 4.95 -78.73 -1.29
CA GLU A 1091 6.33 -78.37 -1.78
C GLU A 1091 6.72 -76.91 -2.20
N ASN A 1092 8.00 -76.49 -2.27
CA ASN A 1092 9.23 -76.72 -1.46
C ASN A 1092 10.37 -75.72 -1.88
N GLU A 1093 11.58 -75.82 -1.28
CA GLU A 1093 12.88 -75.18 -1.65
C GLU A 1093 13.05 -73.66 -1.39
N GLY A 1094 14.24 -73.11 -1.09
CA GLY A 1094 15.54 -73.75 -0.75
C GLY A 1094 16.73 -72.76 -0.70
N GLU A 1095 17.58 -72.85 0.34
CA GLU A 1095 18.95 -72.28 0.49
C GLU A 1095 19.15 -70.73 0.40
N GLY A 1096 20.23 -70.12 0.95
CA GLY A 1096 21.27 -70.63 1.86
C GLY A 1096 22.40 -69.62 2.18
N ASP A 1097 22.98 -69.73 3.39
CA ASP A 1097 24.34 -69.33 3.84
C ASP A 1097 24.84 -67.85 3.81
N LYS A 1098 25.23 -67.25 4.96
CA LYS A 1098 26.59 -67.20 5.62
C LYS A 1098 27.56 -66.19 4.94
N LYS A 1099 28.50 -65.49 5.62
CA LYS A 1099 29.16 -65.63 6.94
C LYS A 1099 29.91 -64.31 7.34
N LYS A 1100 30.11 -64.09 8.66
CA LYS A 1100 31.35 -63.67 9.41
C LYS A 1100 32.35 -62.60 8.84
N ASP A 1101 33.23 -61.92 9.61
CA ASP A 1101 33.76 -61.97 11.00
C ASP A 1101 33.71 -60.53 11.62
N GLU A 1102 33.72 -60.23 12.95
CA GLU A 1102 34.78 -60.39 13.99
C GLU A 1102 36.12 -59.69 13.60
N GLU A 1103 36.83 -58.88 14.42
CA GLU A 1103 37.15 -58.86 15.87
C GLU A 1103 37.33 -57.40 16.43
N LYS A 1104 36.97 -57.06 17.70
CA LYS A 1104 37.78 -56.96 18.98
C LYS A 1104 38.83 -55.82 19.09
N ASP A 1105 39.20 -55.28 20.26
CA ASP A 1105 38.72 -55.42 21.67
C ASP A 1105 39.14 -54.22 22.56
N GLU A 1106 38.52 -54.10 23.75
CA GLU A 1106 39.02 -53.71 25.11
C GLU A 1106 40.11 -52.61 25.32
N ASN A 1107 40.24 -51.86 26.44
CA ASN A 1107 39.67 -51.78 27.81
C ASN A 1107 39.94 -50.32 28.35
N ASN A 1108 39.58 -49.80 29.55
CA ASN A 1108 38.50 -49.94 30.56
C ASN A 1108 38.91 -49.13 31.84
N VAL A 1109 38.22 -49.30 32.99
CA VAL A 1109 38.61 -48.95 34.39
C VAL A 1109 38.35 -47.50 34.89
N LEU A 1110 37.49 -47.40 35.92
CA LEU A 1110 37.27 -46.32 36.93
C LEU A 1110 38.12 -46.64 38.21
N PRO A 1111 38.28 -45.78 39.27
CA PRO A 1111 37.24 -44.93 39.90
C PRO A 1111 37.64 -43.65 40.73
N GLU A 1112 36.59 -42.96 41.22
CA GLU A 1112 36.41 -42.26 42.53
C GLU A 1112 37.33 -41.10 43.03
N ALA A 1113 36.91 -40.48 44.15
CA ALA A 1113 37.28 -39.14 44.65
C ALA A 1113 38.10 -39.15 45.97
N PRO A 1114 38.53 -37.99 46.51
CA PRO A 1114 37.71 -37.33 47.56
C PRO A 1114 37.83 -35.77 47.67
N GLU A 1115 37.05 -35.17 48.59
CA GLU A 1115 37.24 -33.83 49.20
C GLU A 1115 38.10 -33.94 50.51
N PRO A 1116 38.29 -32.96 51.44
CA PRO A 1116 37.77 -31.56 51.55
C PRO A 1116 38.76 -30.49 52.14
N GLU A 1117 38.18 -29.35 52.55
CA GLU A 1117 38.50 -28.50 53.73
C GLU A 1117 39.30 -27.16 53.67
N ASN A 1118 38.61 -26.11 54.18
CA ASN A 1118 38.98 -25.07 55.16
C ASN A 1118 40.14 -24.05 54.98
N SER A 1119 39.78 -22.75 55.07
CA SER A 1119 40.18 -21.87 56.21
C SER A 1119 39.45 -20.50 56.21
N ALA A 1120 39.32 -19.89 57.38
CA ALA A 1120 38.83 -18.51 57.65
C ALA A 1120 39.95 -17.72 58.41
N GLU A 1121 39.84 -16.51 58.97
CA GLU A 1121 38.75 -15.53 59.19
C GLU A 1121 39.38 -14.11 59.40
N ASP A 1122 38.67 -13.18 60.07
CA ASP A 1122 39.17 -11.96 60.75
C ASP A 1122 39.70 -10.73 59.94
N VAL A 1123 39.68 -9.47 60.46
CA VAL A 1123 38.64 -8.71 61.21
C VAL A 1123 39.04 -7.22 61.33
N ALA A 1124 38.07 -6.33 61.67
CA ALA A 1124 38.20 -5.04 62.40
C ALA A 1124 37.75 -3.73 61.70
N LYS A 1125 37.10 -2.86 62.51
CA LYS A 1125 36.96 -1.39 62.34
C LYS A 1125 37.88 -0.66 63.35
N PRO A 1126 37.99 0.69 63.32
CA PRO A 1126 37.11 1.51 64.16
C PRO A 1126 36.63 2.84 63.50
N ASP A 1127 35.87 3.65 64.25
CA ASP A 1127 35.20 4.91 63.86
C ASP A 1127 36.16 6.16 63.96
N ASP A 1128 35.81 7.47 63.92
CA ASP A 1128 34.67 8.18 64.53
C ASP A 1128 34.60 9.72 64.20
N LYS A 1129 33.38 10.34 64.28
CA LYS A 1129 33.00 11.80 64.47
C LYS A 1129 33.47 12.90 63.47
N VAL A 1130 32.82 14.07 63.23
CA VAL A 1130 31.62 14.88 63.70
C VAL A 1130 31.12 15.77 62.51
N GLU A 1131 30.06 16.64 62.47
CA GLU A 1131 28.97 17.15 63.36
C GLU A 1131 27.75 17.63 62.49
N VAL A 1132 26.50 17.44 62.95
CA VAL A 1132 25.41 18.45 63.27
C VAL A 1132 25.16 19.66 62.31
N LYS A 1133 23.93 20.08 61.91
CA LYS A 1133 22.71 20.49 62.69
C LYS A 1133 21.40 20.65 61.84
N LYS A 1134 20.21 20.27 62.40
CA LYS A 1134 18.79 20.78 62.31
C LYS A 1134 18.20 21.48 61.03
N SER A 1135 16.88 21.56 60.75
CA SER A 1135 15.55 21.19 61.35
C SER A 1135 14.48 21.07 60.21
N GLU A 1136 13.35 20.33 60.26
CA GLU A 1136 12.04 20.54 60.97
C GLU A 1136 11.42 21.95 60.77
N GLU A 1137 10.10 22.19 60.54
CA GLU A 1137 8.82 21.57 61.03
C GLU A 1137 7.63 21.68 59.98
N PRO A 1138 6.30 21.38 60.27
CA PRO A 1138 5.30 20.94 59.26
C PRO A 1138 4.07 21.86 58.88
N PRO A 1139 2.77 21.54 59.17
CA PRO A 1139 1.80 21.02 58.17
C PRO A 1139 0.58 21.90 57.78
N ALA A 1140 -0.25 21.37 56.87
CA ALA A 1140 -1.36 22.05 56.16
C ALA A 1140 -2.69 22.27 56.92
N LYS A 1141 -3.53 23.21 56.45
CA LYS A 1141 -4.94 23.43 56.87
C LYS A 1141 -5.79 24.25 55.86
N GLY A 1142 -7.07 23.88 55.70
CA GLY A 1142 -8.19 24.82 55.47
C GLY A 1142 -8.71 25.08 54.04
N LYS A 1143 -10.03 24.95 53.82
CA LYS A 1143 -10.79 25.49 52.68
C LYS A 1143 -11.32 26.91 52.98
N LYS A 1144 -11.60 27.71 51.94
CA LYS A 1144 -12.58 28.82 51.90
C LYS A 1144 -13.21 28.94 50.50
N GLU A 1145 -14.36 29.62 50.39
CA GLU A 1145 -15.17 29.75 49.16
C GLU A 1145 -15.40 31.20 48.73
N GLU A 1146 -15.83 31.36 47.46
CA GLU A 1146 -16.50 32.54 46.85
C GLU A 1146 -15.67 33.86 46.73
N PRO A 1147 -16.03 34.81 45.82
CA PRO A 1147 -17.33 34.99 45.15
C PRO A 1147 -17.34 34.99 43.61
N LYS A 1148 -18.55 34.90 43.07
CA LYS A 1148 -18.88 35.00 41.63
C LYS A 1148 -18.60 36.42 41.08
N ARG A 1149 -18.20 36.51 39.80
CA ARG A 1149 -18.21 37.76 39.01
C ARG A 1149 -19.11 37.62 37.77
N ARG A 1150 -19.65 38.75 37.30
CA ARG A 1150 -20.57 38.84 36.16
C ARG A 1150 -19.86 38.57 34.82
N PRO A 1151 -20.56 38.09 33.77
CA PRO A 1151 -20.00 38.02 32.43
C PRO A 1151 -19.69 39.43 31.90
N ILE A 1152 -18.53 39.57 31.26
CA ILE A 1152 -18.15 40.75 30.49
C ILE A 1152 -18.49 40.46 29.04
N GLN A 1153 -19.21 41.37 28.38
CA GLN A 1153 -19.41 41.30 26.92
C GLN A 1153 -18.11 41.70 26.22
N PRO A 1154 -17.59 40.91 25.26
CA PRO A 1154 -16.47 41.35 24.43
C PRO A 1154 -16.94 42.48 23.49
N PRO A 1155 -16.05 43.43 23.13
CA PRO A 1155 -16.40 44.53 22.23
C PRO A 1155 -16.68 44.03 20.81
N TYR A 1156 -17.60 44.71 20.14
CA TYR A 1156 -17.90 44.50 18.72
C TYR A 1156 -16.78 45.09 17.86
N VAL A 1157 -16.18 44.30 16.97
CA VAL A 1157 -15.04 44.72 16.13
C VAL A 1157 -15.41 44.65 14.66
N GLU A 1158 -15.44 45.81 14.01
CA GLU A 1158 -15.64 45.89 12.56
C GLU A 1158 -14.30 45.78 11.82
N HIS A 1159 -14.17 44.80 10.94
CA HIS A 1159 -13.08 44.71 9.96
C HIS A 1159 -13.62 44.08 8.67
N PRO A 1160 -13.30 44.59 7.46
CA PRO A 1160 -13.93 44.13 6.22
C PRO A 1160 -13.84 42.62 5.98
N LEU A 1161 -12.68 42.01 6.26
CA LEU A 1161 -12.43 40.59 6.05
C LEU A 1161 -13.16 39.65 7.04
N LEU A 1162 -13.69 40.16 8.16
CA LEU A 1162 -14.34 39.34 9.20
C LEU A 1162 -15.87 39.24 9.05
N LYS A 1163 -16.49 40.06 8.19
CA LYS A 1163 -17.95 40.12 8.04
C LYS A 1163 -18.63 38.76 7.74
N PRO A 1164 -18.10 37.87 6.87
CA PRO A 1164 -18.76 36.58 6.55
C PRO A 1164 -18.68 35.52 7.67
N ALA A 1165 -17.63 35.56 8.50
CA ALA A 1165 -17.27 34.46 9.39
C ALA A 1165 -18.08 34.41 10.71
N LEU A 1166 -18.48 35.58 11.23
CA LEU A 1166 -19.11 35.70 12.55
C LEU A 1166 -20.65 35.58 12.50
N VAL A 1167 -21.28 35.97 11.38
CA VAL A 1167 -22.75 35.98 11.25
C VAL A 1167 -23.31 34.58 10.92
N THR A 1168 -22.57 33.77 10.16
CA THR A 1168 -23.02 32.45 9.69
C THR A 1168 -22.96 31.38 10.79
N SER A 1169 -21.94 31.43 11.66
CA SER A 1169 -21.71 30.42 12.70
C SER A 1169 -22.75 30.45 13.84
N THR A 1170 -23.14 31.65 14.28
CA THR A 1170 -24.14 31.83 15.37
C THR A 1170 -25.57 31.48 14.95
N LEU A 1171 -25.96 31.77 13.70
CA LEU A 1171 -27.26 31.38 13.16
C LEU A 1171 -27.35 29.86 12.91
N ALA A 1172 -26.29 29.23 12.40
CA ALA A 1172 -26.28 27.78 12.19
C ALA A 1172 -26.40 26.98 13.51
N TRP A 1173 -25.74 27.42 14.58
CA TRP A 1173 -25.82 26.75 15.89
C TRP A 1173 -27.19 26.91 16.56
N SER A 1174 -27.83 28.07 16.45
CA SER A 1174 -29.13 28.33 17.09
C SER A 1174 -30.27 27.56 16.42
N VAL A 1175 -30.27 27.40 15.10
CA VAL A 1175 -31.25 26.55 14.39
C VAL A 1175 -31.03 25.06 14.68
N GLY A 1176 -29.77 24.60 14.75
CA GLY A 1176 -29.44 23.20 15.04
C GLY A 1176 -29.89 22.73 16.43
N ILE A 1177 -29.75 23.57 17.46
CA ILE A 1177 -30.19 23.27 18.83
C ILE A 1177 -31.72 23.25 18.93
N GLY A 1178 -32.42 24.11 18.18
CA GLY A 1178 -33.88 24.17 18.18
C GLY A 1178 -34.54 22.87 17.70
N PHE A 1179 -33.96 22.18 16.71
CA PHE A 1179 -34.49 20.90 16.23
C PHE A 1179 -34.31 19.75 17.23
N ALA A 1180 -33.18 19.70 17.94
CA ALA A 1180 -32.91 18.65 18.92
C ALA A 1180 -33.84 18.72 20.15
N ALA A 1181 -34.35 19.92 20.49
CA ALA A 1181 -35.25 20.14 21.61
C ALA A 1181 -36.74 19.87 21.31
N PHE A 1182 -37.09 19.57 20.05
CA PHE A 1182 -38.47 19.25 19.63
C PHE A 1182 -38.70 17.74 19.39
N THR A 1183 -37.68 16.91 19.59
CA THR A 1183 -37.74 15.45 19.35
C THR A 1183 -37.20 14.64 20.54
N TYR A 1184 -37.46 15.10 21.77
CA TYR A 1184 -37.13 14.42 23.02
C TYR A 1184 -38.25 14.66 24.05
#